data_AF-A0A661R4L8-F1
#
_entry.id   AF-A0A661R4L8-F1
#
_cell.length_a   1.000
_cell.length_b   1.000
_cell.length_c   1.000
_cell.angle_alpha   90.00
_cell.angle_beta   90.00
_cell.angle_gamma   90.00
#
_symmetry.space_group_name_H-M   'P 1'
#
loop_
_entity.id
_entity.type
_entity.pdbx_description
1 polymer ?
#
loop_
_entity_poly.entity_id
_entity_poly.type
_entity_poly.pdbx_seq_one_letter_code
_entity_poly.pdbx_strand_id
1 'polypeptide(L)'
;AYYSAESGYRYTKGQYDNAADENAKDSALEAMHNKTFTLLGNDGKFTLEIYPYYFKTTEAPTGNTLKTKVPGGVLSELKNAVENGGYLKIAGHVYQYTSASVTSYSIVTFTKSSNWPYIPENTDVLSVAKSKAGEAQIVSKGGSLTLEAGTPDAFPSRNGTVQVNGHIYSYKQLDLANNQLTGIEDPSDPNMPSFTVASNTDITLQKFVKLHSTGTFGQGSAATSREIVYHVPLPILPYAEKVEFHETFEEPITTHWKAPTLGSHAVKTIGDDKALKVTGTGSVRGGAGDVGSLIALEWKTTEVKLGKAHKFAGHFLSYDAQVKVGFNPSVPSTYMAGISFRLDNDGNSYGISYLRGGSSDGIPDDLVPLNNWPMVILWQQTNAPSFQRKWLAYKHLTGRPVFFTDDMESGKSKWQADRPWDQITSDSHSKTHSWTDSPGGSYANNIDISLTTSQPIDLSGISSATLSFWHKYDIEPKFLSLWWDWGAVEISTDGGRHWTRLTRYEGNQSTWTNVALDISDYLPSNNVKIRFKLHTDFSVVYDGWYIDDVKIAADFPVNEATVLVRVKEAASVEFKNGGPTPIEDGDKVMGETTGAQGTVRGTPILSSGSWAAANAAGIITLNKVTGTFQNGETLLVIGSSATATVQGYRGRDDYIKAYYGDLSGYGTANANPFDYSKCGNPRGEVHWPPDEVEDWAPDNDYFTLIQWDAINTSVGSVALIPSLSEPNAIIRTNAITTPSSGTFDWPELGLHTFGTNSTNVYFDDFALQAEVPISPEPIHLPPIQE
;
A
#
# COMPACT_ATOMS: atom_id res chain seq x y z
N ALA A 1 28.95 42.17 -29.77
CA ALA A 1 28.58 40.88 -30.39
C ALA A 1 28.43 39.79 -29.34
N TYR A 2 29.52 39.33 -28.70
CA TYR A 2 29.45 38.30 -27.65
C TYR A 2 28.45 38.64 -26.52
N TYR A 3 28.60 39.80 -25.85
CA TYR A 3 27.65 40.21 -24.80
C TYR A 3 26.21 40.36 -25.29
N SER A 4 26.02 40.74 -26.55
CA SER A 4 24.69 40.80 -27.18
C SER A 4 24.10 39.39 -27.34
N ALA A 5 24.92 38.40 -27.70
CA ALA A 5 24.52 36.99 -27.76
C ALA A 5 24.22 36.41 -26.35
N GLU A 6 25.01 36.73 -25.33
CA GLU A 6 24.68 36.35 -23.94
C GLU A 6 23.36 36.97 -23.46
N SER A 7 23.08 38.21 -23.88
CA SER A 7 21.81 38.88 -23.58
C SER A 7 20.62 38.11 -24.17
N GLY A 8 20.82 37.43 -25.30
CA GLY A 8 19.79 36.61 -25.92
C GLY A 8 19.36 35.43 -25.05
N TYR A 9 20.31 34.65 -24.52
CA TYR A 9 19.99 33.56 -23.58
C TYR A 9 19.29 34.07 -22.32
N ARG A 10 19.81 35.15 -21.72
CA ARG A 10 19.21 35.74 -20.51
C ARG A 10 17.78 36.23 -20.76
N TYR A 11 17.54 36.82 -21.93
CA TYR A 11 16.20 37.23 -22.35
C TYR A 11 15.28 36.02 -22.53
N THR A 12 15.71 34.99 -23.25
CA THR A 12 14.93 33.76 -23.45
C THR A 12 14.57 33.09 -22.12
N LYS A 13 15.56 32.90 -21.24
CA LYS A 13 15.34 32.35 -19.90
C LYS A 13 14.34 33.20 -19.10
N GLY A 14 14.50 34.52 -19.13
CA GLY A 14 13.57 35.44 -18.45
C GLY A 14 12.14 35.34 -18.98
N GLN A 15 11.93 35.23 -20.29
CA GLN A 15 10.59 35.05 -20.86
C GLN A 15 9.98 33.68 -20.50
N TYR A 16 10.79 32.63 -20.54
CA TYR A 16 10.35 31.27 -20.20
C TYR A 16 9.98 31.14 -18.73
N ASP A 17 10.85 31.58 -17.82
CA ASP A 17 10.63 31.44 -16.37
C ASP A 17 9.46 32.29 -15.85
N ASN A 18 9.17 33.43 -16.49
CA ASN A 18 8.06 34.31 -16.11
C ASN A 18 6.72 33.95 -16.75
N ALA A 19 6.67 32.91 -17.59
CA ALA A 19 5.42 32.46 -18.18
C ALA A 19 4.50 31.81 -17.12
N ALA A 20 3.19 32.04 -17.26
CA ALA A 20 2.20 31.71 -16.21
C ALA A 20 1.99 30.19 -15.99
N ASP A 21 2.16 29.39 -17.04
CA ASP A 21 1.98 27.95 -17.04
C ASP A 21 2.83 27.27 -18.15
N GLU A 22 2.80 25.94 -18.22
CA GLU A 22 3.58 25.17 -19.20
C GLU A 22 3.22 25.47 -20.67
N ASN A 23 1.95 25.75 -20.97
CA ASN A 23 1.55 26.08 -22.35
C ASN A 23 1.99 27.50 -22.72
N ALA A 24 1.99 28.43 -21.76
CA ALA A 24 2.53 29.77 -21.93
C ALA A 24 4.05 29.75 -22.11
N LYS A 25 4.76 28.85 -21.42
CA LYS A 25 6.20 28.61 -21.62
C LYS A 25 6.52 28.19 -23.05
N ASP A 26 5.78 27.21 -23.57
CA ASP A 26 5.90 26.76 -24.96
C ASP A 26 5.60 27.89 -25.95
N SER A 27 4.53 28.66 -25.70
CA SER A 27 4.16 29.81 -26.52
C SER A 27 5.23 30.91 -26.52
N ALA A 28 5.92 31.12 -25.40
CA ALA A 28 7.03 32.07 -25.31
C ALA A 28 8.23 31.64 -26.17
N LEU A 29 8.59 30.35 -26.16
CA LEU A 29 9.65 29.81 -27.01
C LEU A 29 9.31 29.98 -28.50
N GLU A 30 8.07 29.67 -28.88
CA GLU A 30 7.57 29.86 -30.25
C GLU A 30 7.65 31.33 -30.69
N ALA A 31 7.22 32.26 -29.84
CA ALA A 31 7.19 33.69 -30.15
C ALA A 31 8.60 34.29 -30.34
N MET A 32 9.61 33.71 -29.70
CA MET A 32 11.01 34.17 -29.77
C MET A 32 11.82 33.54 -30.91
N HIS A 33 11.37 32.40 -31.46
CA HIS A 33 12.09 31.70 -32.54
C HIS A 33 12.17 32.54 -33.83
N ASN A 34 13.36 32.61 -34.44
CA ASN A 34 13.69 33.40 -35.63
C ASN A 34 13.37 34.90 -35.50
N LYS A 35 13.48 35.45 -34.28
CA LYS A 35 13.29 36.89 -34.02
C LYS A 35 14.60 37.59 -33.71
N THR A 36 14.69 38.83 -34.18
CA THR A 36 15.79 39.75 -33.85
C THR A 36 15.29 40.83 -32.88
N PHE A 37 16.01 40.99 -31.77
CA PHE A 37 15.73 41.97 -30.74
C PHE A 37 16.85 43.03 -30.76
N THR A 38 16.46 44.30 -30.75
CA THR A 38 17.41 45.43 -30.76
C THR A 38 17.44 46.06 -29.39
N LEU A 39 18.63 46.24 -28.83
CA LEU A 39 18.81 46.92 -27.56
C LEU A 39 18.48 48.41 -27.71
N LEU A 40 18.00 49.04 -26.64
CA LEU A 40 17.73 50.47 -26.61
C LEU A 40 18.98 51.26 -27.04
N GLY A 41 18.76 52.40 -27.71
CA GLY A 41 19.87 53.25 -28.20
C GLY A 41 20.64 52.70 -29.41
N ASN A 42 20.22 51.57 -30.00
CA ASN A 42 20.95 50.84 -31.04
C ASN A 42 22.31 50.26 -30.56
N ASP A 43 22.44 49.95 -29.27
CA ASP A 43 23.68 49.43 -28.64
C ASP A 43 23.98 47.95 -28.98
N GLY A 44 23.35 47.43 -30.03
CA GLY A 44 23.48 46.06 -30.51
C GLY A 44 22.13 45.39 -30.70
N LYS A 45 22.17 44.20 -31.30
CA LYS A 45 21.00 43.34 -31.51
C LYS A 45 21.38 41.89 -31.32
N PHE A 46 20.40 41.04 -31.05
CA PHE A 46 20.59 39.59 -31.06
C PHE A 46 19.44 38.91 -31.77
N THR A 47 19.75 37.84 -32.49
CA THR A 47 18.78 36.95 -33.13
C THR A 47 18.74 35.63 -32.38
N LEU A 48 17.54 35.10 -32.17
CA LEU A 48 17.32 33.83 -31.48
C LEU A 48 16.81 32.76 -32.44
N GLU A 49 17.42 31.59 -32.41
CA GLU A 49 16.91 30.38 -33.05
C GLU A 49 16.80 29.28 -31.96
N ILE A 50 15.56 28.90 -31.67
CA ILE A 50 15.20 28.04 -30.53
C ILE A 50 14.76 26.66 -31.04
N TYR A 51 15.45 25.60 -30.63
CA TYR A 51 15.19 24.22 -31.07
C TYR A 51 14.94 23.29 -29.87
N PRO A 52 13.68 23.13 -29.45
CA PRO A 52 13.29 22.13 -28.46
C PRO A 52 13.39 20.67 -28.95
N TYR A 53 13.66 19.75 -28.03
CA TYR A 53 13.74 18.29 -28.26
C TYR A 53 12.54 17.56 -27.61
N TYR A 54 11.39 18.20 -27.66
CA TYR A 54 10.10 17.64 -27.24
C TYR A 54 9.00 18.18 -28.14
N PHE A 55 7.88 17.47 -28.18
CA PHE A 55 6.75 17.80 -29.02
C PHE A 55 5.48 17.95 -28.18
N LYS A 56 4.52 18.71 -28.73
CA LYS A 56 3.17 18.87 -28.19
C LYS A 56 2.16 18.42 -29.23
N THR A 57 1.17 17.62 -28.82
CA THR A 57 0.05 17.28 -29.71
C THR A 57 -0.74 18.55 -30.08
N THR A 58 -1.11 18.69 -31.36
CA THR A 58 -1.87 19.86 -31.84
C THR A 58 -3.36 19.58 -31.96
N GLU A 59 -3.75 18.31 -31.98
CA GLU A 59 -5.11 17.84 -32.07
C GLU A 59 -5.16 16.38 -31.62
N ALA A 60 -6.36 15.88 -31.30
CA ALA A 60 -6.54 14.46 -31.04
C ALA A 60 -6.34 13.64 -32.32
N PRO A 61 -5.62 12.51 -32.29
CA PRO A 61 -5.33 11.74 -33.48
C PRO A 61 -6.59 11.06 -34.04
N THR A 62 -6.74 11.10 -35.37
CA THR A 62 -7.76 10.34 -36.09
C THR A 62 -7.08 9.27 -36.95
N GLY A 63 -6.77 8.12 -36.34
CA GLY A 63 -6.13 6.98 -37.02
C GLY A 63 -4.67 6.78 -36.61
N ASN A 64 -3.82 6.39 -37.56
CA ASN A 64 -2.43 5.97 -37.31
C ASN A 64 -1.40 7.11 -37.35
N THR A 65 -1.85 8.36 -37.50
CA THR A 65 -1.00 9.55 -37.50
C THR A 65 -1.24 10.39 -36.25
N LEU A 66 -0.16 10.90 -35.66
CA LEU A 66 -0.16 11.80 -34.53
C LEU A 66 0.52 13.10 -34.95
N LYS A 67 -0.27 14.16 -35.05
CA LYS A 67 0.24 15.47 -35.43
C LYS A 67 0.68 16.24 -34.21
N THR A 68 1.91 16.71 -34.26
CA THR A 68 2.55 17.44 -33.18
C THR A 68 3.21 18.70 -33.68
N LYS A 69 3.57 19.59 -32.76
CA LYS A 69 4.42 20.73 -33.00
C LYS A 69 5.61 20.71 -32.06
N VAL A 70 6.75 21.20 -32.53
CA VAL A 70 7.87 21.61 -31.70
C VAL A 70 7.64 23.06 -31.26
N PRO A 71 7.71 23.40 -29.96
CA PRO A 71 7.56 24.78 -29.45
C PRO A 71 8.70 25.74 -29.84
N GLY A 72 8.93 25.91 -31.14
CA GLY A 72 10.08 26.60 -31.73
C GLY A 72 10.25 26.16 -33.19
N GLY A 73 11.46 25.77 -33.57
CA GLY A 73 11.75 25.17 -34.87
C GLY A 73 12.25 23.73 -34.75
N VAL A 74 12.13 22.95 -35.82
CA VAL A 74 12.75 21.63 -35.94
C VAL A 74 14.16 21.79 -36.50
N LEU A 75 15.18 21.41 -35.73
CA LEU A 75 16.56 21.39 -36.19
C LEU A 75 16.78 20.23 -37.18
N SER A 76 17.67 20.39 -38.16
CA SER A 76 17.93 19.36 -39.18
C SER A 76 18.37 18.02 -38.60
N GLU A 77 19.17 18.03 -37.52
CA GLU A 77 19.58 16.81 -36.82
C GLU A 77 18.40 16.07 -36.19
N LEU A 78 17.50 16.79 -35.49
CA LEU A 78 16.30 16.20 -34.89
C LEU A 78 15.34 15.70 -35.97
N LYS A 79 15.18 16.45 -37.07
CA LYS A 79 14.41 16.02 -38.23
C LYS A 79 14.91 14.68 -38.76
N ASN A 80 16.21 14.58 -39.05
CA ASN A 80 16.80 13.36 -39.60
C ASN A 80 16.69 12.19 -38.60
N ALA A 81 16.84 12.46 -37.30
CA ALA A 81 16.74 11.46 -36.25
C ALA A 81 15.34 10.84 -36.13
N VAL A 82 14.27 11.63 -36.31
CA VAL A 82 12.90 11.11 -36.16
C VAL A 82 12.32 10.49 -37.44
N GLU A 83 12.93 10.69 -38.61
CA GLU A 83 12.34 10.24 -39.89
C GLU A 83 12.24 8.70 -40.02
N ASN A 84 13.18 7.95 -39.44
CA ASN A 84 13.34 6.51 -39.69
C ASN A 84 12.73 5.59 -38.62
N GLY A 85 11.79 6.11 -37.82
CA GLY A 85 11.17 5.36 -36.72
C GLY A 85 11.89 5.58 -35.39
N GLY A 86 11.31 5.08 -34.30
CA GLY A 86 11.82 5.26 -32.95
C GLY A 86 10.75 5.04 -31.88
N TYR A 87 11.01 5.54 -30.67
CA TYR A 87 10.10 5.40 -29.54
C TYR A 87 9.73 6.77 -28.93
N LEU A 88 8.48 6.91 -28.52
CA LEU A 88 7.94 8.11 -27.87
C LEU A 88 7.24 7.74 -26.57
N LYS A 89 7.42 8.52 -25.51
CA LYS A 89 6.61 8.47 -24.29
C LYS A 89 5.53 9.53 -24.36
N ILE A 90 4.28 9.11 -24.19
CA ILE A 90 3.09 9.97 -24.21
C ILE A 90 2.17 9.55 -23.07
N ALA A 91 1.88 10.49 -22.17
CA ALA A 91 0.97 10.28 -21.03
C ALA A 91 1.27 9.03 -20.18
N GLY A 92 2.54 8.62 -20.07
CA GLY A 92 2.97 7.45 -19.28
C GLY A 92 3.34 6.24 -20.14
N HIS A 93 2.79 6.12 -21.34
CA HIS A 93 2.98 4.96 -22.20
C HIS A 93 4.05 5.18 -23.28
N VAL A 94 4.79 4.12 -23.62
CA VAL A 94 5.81 4.15 -24.67
C VAL A 94 5.28 3.52 -25.96
N TYR A 95 5.41 4.26 -27.05
CA TYR A 95 4.96 3.86 -28.38
C TYR A 95 6.12 3.78 -29.36
N GLN A 96 6.19 2.69 -30.11
CA GLN A 96 7.02 2.63 -31.30
C GLN A 96 6.28 3.30 -32.47
N TYR A 97 6.97 4.20 -33.17
CA TYR A 97 6.51 4.76 -34.44
C TYR A 97 7.43 4.28 -35.58
N THR A 98 6.87 4.20 -36.77
CA THR A 98 7.55 3.64 -37.96
C THR A 98 8.22 4.71 -38.81
N SER A 99 7.68 5.93 -38.79
CA SER A 99 8.25 7.08 -39.49
C SER A 99 7.71 8.39 -38.94
N ALA A 100 8.41 9.48 -39.20
CA ALA A 100 7.91 10.83 -38.99
C ALA A 100 8.11 11.68 -40.25
N SER A 101 7.25 12.66 -40.45
CA SER A 101 7.41 13.65 -41.52
C SER A 101 7.33 15.06 -40.95
N VAL A 102 8.21 15.93 -41.45
CA VAL A 102 8.26 17.35 -41.08
C VAL A 102 7.68 18.15 -42.24
N THR A 103 6.47 18.67 -42.06
CA THR A 103 5.69 19.31 -43.16
C THR A 103 5.75 20.84 -43.15
N SER A 104 6.19 21.43 -42.04
CA SER A 104 6.49 22.86 -41.89
C SER A 104 7.72 23.05 -41.00
N TYR A 105 8.13 24.29 -40.73
CA TYR A 105 9.27 24.58 -39.84
C TYR A 105 9.11 24.06 -38.40
N SER A 106 7.89 23.68 -37.97
CA SER A 106 7.59 23.25 -36.60
C SER A 106 6.67 22.03 -36.48
N ILE A 107 5.99 21.60 -37.54
CA ILE A 107 5.03 20.49 -37.49
C ILE A 107 5.71 19.16 -37.81
N VAL A 108 5.57 18.21 -36.88
CA VAL A 108 6.04 16.84 -37.01
C VAL A 108 4.86 15.89 -36.89
N THR A 109 4.67 15.04 -37.89
CA THR A 109 3.62 14.03 -37.91
C THR A 109 4.24 12.65 -37.78
N PHE A 110 3.99 11.99 -36.65
CA PHE A 110 4.43 10.63 -36.38
C PHE A 110 3.43 9.61 -36.90
N THR A 111 3.90 8.56 -37.55
CA THR A 111 3.07 7.47 -38.07
C THR A 111 3.49 6.16 -37.39
N LYS A 112 2.52 5.35 -36.98
CA LYS A 112 2.76 3.97 -36.51
C LYS A 112 1.90 2.97 -37.27
N SER A 113 2.12 1.68 -37.02
CA SER A 113 1.43 0.58 -37.71
C SER A 113 -0.04 0.43 -37.35
N SER A 114 -0.47 1.01 -36.23
CA SER A 114 -1.83 0.93 -35.69
C SER A 114 -2.38 2.31 -35.33
N ASN A 115 -3.67 2.40 -35.02
CA ASN A 115 -4.28 3.67 -34.60
C ASN A 115 -3.71 4.16 -33.28
N TRP A 116 -3.49 5.46 -33.15
CA TRP A 116 -3.17 6.08 -31.88
C TRP A 116 -4.38 6.03 -30.94
N PRO A 117 -4.16 5.86 -29.63
CA PRO A 117 -5.21 6.02 -28.64
C PRO A 117 -5.66 7.48 -28.55
N TYR A 118 -6.71 7.74 -27.78
CA TYR A 118 -7.11 9.11 -27.48
C TYR A 118 -5.99 9.84 -26.75
N ILE A 119 -5.52 10.94 -27.34
CA ILE A 119 -4.51 11.83 -26.77
C ILE A 119 -5.02 13.26 -27.00
N PRO A 120 -5.32 14.03 -25.96
CA PRO A 120 -5.83 15.39 -26.13
C PRO A 120 -4.75 16.33 -26.69
N GLU A 121 -5.17 17.48 -27.20
CA GLU A 121 -4.28 18.57 -27.58
C GLU A 121 -3.39 19.02 -26.39
N ASN A 122 -2.20 19.53 -26.68
CA ASN A 122 -1.22 20.04 -25.71
C ASN A 122 -0.63 18.96 -24.77
N THR A 123 -0.72 17.69 -25.15
CA THR A 123 -0.04 16.59 -24.45
C THR A 123 1.44 16.55 -24.81
N ASP A 124 2.30 16.39 -23.80
CA ASP A 124 3.74 16.22 -23.98
C ASP A 124 4.06 14.89 -24.68
N VAL A 125 4.96 14.95 -25.65
CA VAL A 125 5.49 13.81 -26.40
C VAL A 125 7.01 13.88 -26.31
N LEU A 126 7.61 12.87 -25.68
CA LEU A 126 9.05 12.81 -25.38
C LEU A 126 9.72 11.65 -26.12
N SER A 127 10.95 11.84 -26.58
CA SER A 127 11.73 10.77 -27.21
C SER A 127 12.20 9.74 -26.18
N VAL A 128 12.24 8.47 -26.59
CA VAL A 128 12.66 7.35 -25.75
C VAL A 128 13.76 6.57 -26.47
N ALA A 129 14.82 6.25 -25.72
CA ALA A 129 15.84 5.28 -26.10
C ALA A 129 15.67 4.01 -25.27
N LYS A 130 16.22 2.89 -25.74
CA LYS A 130 16.24 1.62 -25.01
C LYS A 130 17.65 1.36 -24.49
N SER A 131 17.79 0.89 -23.26
CA SER A 131 19.08 0.36 -22.78
C SER A 131 19.45 -0.90 -23.57
N LYS A 132 20.75 -1.16 -23.74
CA LYS A 132 21.27 -2.33 -24.47
C LYS A 132 20.54 -3.64 -24.10
N ALA A 133 20.12 -4.38 -25.12
CA ALA A 133 19.47 -5.67 -24.95
C ALA A 133 20.42 -6.75 -24.40
N GLY A 134 19.88 -7.70 -23.63
CA GLY A 134 20.56 -8.92 -23.18
C GLY A 134 21.49 -8.80 -21.97
N GLU A 135 21.79 -7.59 -21.47
CA GLU A 135 22.70 -7.40 -20.33
C GLU A 135 22.20 -6.25 -19.42
N ALA A 136 22.15 -6.50 -18.11
CA ALA A 136 21.96 -5.43 -17.13
C ALA A 136 23.26 -4.63 -16.95
N GLN A 137 23.13 -3.33 -16.69
CA GLN A 137 24.25 -2.40 -16.57
C GLN A 137 24.25 -1.77 -15.18
N ILE A 138 25.41 -1.72 -14.51
CA ILE A 138 25.58 -0.95 -13.29
C ILE A 138 26.17 0.39 -13.67
N VAL A 139 25.46 1.47 -13.37
CA VAL A 139 25.86 2.84 -13.65
C VAL A 139 26.25 3.50 -12.35
N SER A 140 27.44 4.10 -12.32
CA SER A 140 27.95 4.89 -11.18
C SER A 140 28.04 6.36 -11.57
N LYS A 141 28.20 7.25 -10.58
CA LYS A 141 28.41 8.68 -10.81
C LYS A 141 29.58 8.93 -11.78
N GLY A 142 29.34 9.74 -12.81
CA GLY A 142 30.27 10.03 -13.88
C GLY A 142 30.46 8.90 -14.90
N GLY A 143 29.80 7.75 -14.70
CA GLY A 143 29.86 6.58 -15.56
C GLY A 143 29.06 6.74 -16.86
N SER A 144 28.86 5.61 -17.54
CA SER A 144 28.18 5.56 -18.84
C SER A 144 27.05 4.54 -18.87
N LEU A 145 26.02 4.82 -19.67
CA LEU A 145 24.91 3.91 -19.98
C LEU A 145 24.89 3.64 -21.48
N THR A 146 24.97 2.36 -21.86
CA THR A 146 24.90 1.93 -23.26
C THR A 146 23.46 1.70 -23.68
N LEU A 147 23.11 2.23 -24.87
CA LEU A 147 21.78 2.22 -25.45
C LEU A 147 21.74 1.35 -26.72
N GLU A 148 20.54 0.92 -27.11
CA GLU A 148 20.29 0.22 -28.36
C GLU A 148 20.51 1.16 -29.55
N ALA A 149 21.25 0.69 -30.55
CA ALA A 149 21.63 1.49 -31.71
C ALA A 149 20.41 2.07 -32.44
N GLY A 150 20.50 3.34 -32.84
CA GLY A 150 19.43 4.08 -33.53
C GLY A 150 18.28 4.56 -32.64
N THR A 151 18.16 4.06 -31.40
CA THR A 151 17.16 4.57 -30.44
C THR A 151 17.49 5.93 -29.80
N PRO A 152 18.78 6.33 -29.60
CA PRO A 152 19.10 7.62 -28.98
C PRO A 152 19.26 8.77 -29.98
N ASP A 153 19.03 8.58 -31.28
CA ASP A 153 19.34 9.58 -32.30
C ASP A 153 18.60 10.91 -32.10
N ALA A 154 17.42 10.86 -31.47
CA ALA A 154 16.62 12.04 -31.14
C ALA A 154 17.05 12.76 -29.85
N PHE A 155 18.08 12.26 -29.14
CA PHE A 155 18.56 12.88 -27.91
C PHE A 155 19.56 14.00 -28.22
N PRO A 156 19.61 15.07 -27.39
CA PRO A 156 20.60 16.12 -27.55
C PRO A 156 22.00 15.58 -27.28
N SER A 157 22.98 16.07 -28.04
CA SER A 157 24.37 15.59 -27.97
C SER A 157 25.06 15.87 -26.63
N ARG A 158 24.57 16.85 -25.87
CA ARG A 158 25.17 17.30 -24.61
C ARG A 158 24.13 17.76 -23.60
N ASN A 159 24.50 17.64 -22.32
CA ASN A 159 23.81 18.22 -21.19
C ASN A 159 22.32 17.89 -21.19
N GLY A 160 21.95 16.63 -21.39
CA GLY A 160 20.56 16.22 -21.36
C GLY A 160 20.16 15.64 -20.02
N THR A 161 18.86 15.47 -19.81
CA THR A 161 18.29 14.80 -18.64
C THR A 161 17.37 13.68 -19.09
N VAL A 162 17.40 12.55 -18.41
CA VAL A 162 16.68 11.34 -18.77
C VAL A 162 16.00 10.76 -17.54
N GLN A 163 14.82 10.17 -17.74
CA GLN A 163 14.17 9.34 -16.73
C GLN A 163 14.58 7.87 -16.96
N VAL A 164 15.06 7.21 -15.91
CA VAL A 164 15.42 5.80 -15.88
C VAL A 164 14.81 5.18 -14.63
N ASN A 165 14.00 4.13 -14.78
CA ASN A 165 13.30 3.47 -13.66
C ASN A 165 12.54 4.46 -12.75
N GLY A 166 11.88 5.47 -13.34
CA GLY A 166 11.14 6.49 -12.58
C GLY A 166 11.98 7.66 -12.06
N HIS A 167 13.29 7.47 -11.86
CA HIS A 167 14.22 8.48 -11.34
C HIS A 167 14.83 9.35 -12.47
N ILE A 168 15.16 10.61 -12.18
CA ILE A 168 15.74 11.55 -13.16
C ILE A 168 17.26 11.62 -13.00
N TYR A 169 17.98 11.33 -14.08
CA TYR A 169 19.43 11.51 -14.17
C TYR A 169 19.78 12.55 -15.24
N SER A 170 20.95 13.16 -15.09
CA SER A 170 21.58 14.00 -16.11
C SER A 170 22.70 13.24 -16.81
N TYR A 171 23.02 13.61 -18.04
CA TYR A 171 24.20 13.12 -18.75
C TYR A 171 24.97 14.27 -19.40
N LYS A 172 26.29 14.16 -19.39
CA LYS A 172 27.17 15.19 -19.96
C LYS A 172 27.20 15.16 -21.48
N GLN A 173 27.35 13.98 -22.07
CA GLN A 173 27.47 13.82 -23.52
C GLN A 173 26.86 12.51 -24.01
N LEU A 174 26.16 12.58 -25.14
CA LEU A 174 25.75 11.44 -25.94
C LEU A 174 26.84 11.14 -26.98
N ASP A 175 27.47 9.98 -26.87
CA ASP A 175 28.38 9.43 -27.86
C ASP A 175 27.63 8.50 -28.81
N LEU A 176 27.15 9.06 -29.93
CA LEU A 176 26.42 8.31 -30.95
C LEU A 176 27.27 7.23 -31.64
N ALA A 177 28.61 7.38 -31.67
CA ALA A 177 29.46 6.37 -32.30
C ALA A 177 29.46 5.05 -31.50
N ASN A 178 29.31 5.15 -30.18
CA ASN A 178 29.25 4.00 -29.27
C ASN A 178 27.85 3.75 -28.69
N ASN A 179 26.84 4.58 -29.04
CA ASN A 179 25.50 4.59 -28.46
C ASN A 179 25.51 4.69 -26.92
N GLN A 180 26.27 5.64 -26.37
CA GLN A 180 26.44 5.79 -24.93
C GLN A 180 26.06 7.17 -24.43
N LEU A 181 25.30 7.23 -23.34
CA LEU A 181 25.24 8.40 -22.47
C LEU A 181 26.44 8.33 -21.52
N THR A 182 27.19 9.42 -21.41
CA THR A 182 28.43 9.47 -20.61
C THR A 182 28.36 10.62 -19.60
N GLY A 183 29.03 10.45 -18.46
CA GLY A 183 29.04 11.42 -17.38
C GLY A 183 27.67 11.51 -16.70
N ILE A 184 27.11 10.36 -16.32
CA ILE A 184 25.79 10.30 -15.69
C ILE A 184 25.87 10.77 -14.23
N GLU A 185 25.00 11.69 -13.84
CA GLU A 185 24.90 12.23 -12.48
C GLU A 185 23.44 12.43 -12.08
N ASP A 186 23.13 12.26 -10.79
CA ASP A 186 21.85 12.64 -10.22
C ASP A 186 21.85 14.16 -9.93
N PRO A 187 20.95 14.94 -10.57
CA PRO A 187 20.88 16.39 -10.37
C PRO A 187 20.34 16.79 -8.99
N SER A 188 19.73 15.86 -8.25
CA SER A 188 19.17 16.04 -6.91
C SER A 188 20.08 15.52 -5.80
N ASP A 189 20.96 14.55 -6.09
CA ASP A 189 21.91 13.99 -5.13
C ASP A 189 23.38 14.09 -5.61
N PRO A 190 24.21 14.97 -5.01
CA PRO A 190 25.62 15.05 -5.32
C PRO A 190 26.41 13.78 -4.94
N ASN A 191 25.87 12.89 -4.10
CA ASN A 191 26.49 11.64 -3.66
C ASN A 191 25.89 10.39 -4.33
N MET A 192 25.19 10.57 -5.46
CA MET A 192 24.56 9.54 -6.29
C MET A 192 25.15 8.12 -6.10
N PRO A 193 24.40 7.18 -5.50
CA PRO A 193 24.81 5.78 -5.43
C PRO A 193 24.79 5.13 -6.82
N SER A 194 25.53 4.03 -6.98
CA SER A 194 25.43 3.22 -8.19
C SER A 194 24.04 2.57 -8.28
N PHE A 195 23.50 2.50 -9.49
CA PHE A 195 22.19 1.90 -9.75
C PHE A 195 22.24 0.92 -10.93
N THR A 196 21.31 -0.04 -10.93
CA THR A 196 21.22 -1.06 -11.98
C THR A 196 20.14 -0.71 -12.98
N VAL A 197 20.49 -0.79 -14.26
CA VAL A 197 19.57 -0.67 -15.40
C VAL A 197 19.43 -2.05 -16.03
N ALA A 198 18.21 -2.61 -15.99
CA ALA A 198 17.93 -3.88 -16.64
C ALA A 198 18.05 -3.77 -18.17
N SER A 199 18.17 -4.89 -18.87
CA SER A 199 18.18 -4.87 -20.33
C SER A 199 16.83 -4.39 -20.88
N ASN A 200 16.83 -3.66 -22.01
CA ASN A 200 15.63 -3.11 -22.66
C ASN A 200 14.80 -2.12 -21.81
N THR A 201 15.35 -1.57 -20.73
CA THR A 201 14.74 -0.49 -19.96
C THR A 201 14.53 0.75 -20.83
N ASP A 202 13.37 1.40 -20.65
CA ASP A 202 13.04 2.68 -21.27
C ASP A 202 13.82 3.84 -20.63
N ILE A 203 14.53 4.58 -21.47
CA ILE A 203 15.28 5.78 -21.12
C ILE A 203 14.56 6.95 -21.78
N THR A 204 13.86 7.78 -21.01
CA THR A 204 13.03 8.86 -21.56
C THR A 204 13.72 10.20 -21.46
N LEU A 205 13.96 10.88 -22.59
CA LEU A 205 14.48 12.25 -22.60
C LEU A 205 13.49 13.22 -21.95
N GLN A 206 13.96 14.01 -20.99
CA GLN A 206 13.18 15.11 -20.42
C GLN A 206 13.32 16.37 -21.29
N LYS A 207 12.40 17.32 -21.11
CA LYS A 207 12.34 18.51 -21.97
C LYS A 207 13.69 19.24 -22.01
N PHE A 208 14.15 19.54 -23.23
CA PHE A 208 15.45 20.16 -23.49
C PHE A 208 15.33 21.14 -24.65
N VAL A 209 16.15 22.19 -24.63
CA VAL A 209 16.24 23.20 -25.70
C VAL A 209 17.70 23.44 -26.09
N LYS A 210 17.96 23.41 -27.40
CA LYS A 210 19.18 23.95 -28.00
C LYS A 210 18.89 25.36 -28.50
N LEU A 211 19.55 26.35 -27.92
CA LEU A 211 19.34 27.77 -28.22
C LEU A 211 20.55 28.36 -28.92
N HIS A 212 20.35 28.84 -30.13
CA HIS A 212 21.33 29.64 -30.86
C HIS A 212 21.04 31.11 -30.61
N SER A 213 22.02 31.85 -30.10
CA SER A 213 21.93 33.31 -29.97
C SER A 213 23.04 33.98 -30.75
N THR A 214 22.65 34.70 -31.81
CA THR A 214 23.59 35.45 -32.66
C THR A 214 23.51 36.93 -32.33
N GLY A 215 24.51 37.43 -31.63
CA GLY A 215 24.65 38.83 -31.25
C GLY A 215 25.43 39.63 -32.27
N THR A 216 24.84 40.72 -32.79
CA THR A 216 25.47 41.65 -33.72
C THR A 216 25.70 43.01 -33.06
N PHE A 217 26.88 43.58 -33.25
CA PHE A 217 27.23 44.92 -32.79
C PHE A 217 27.83 45.76 -33.92
N GLY A 218 27.48 47.04 -34.00
CA GLY A 218 27.83 47.93 -35.11
C GLY A 218 26.77 47.99 -36.22
N GLN A 219 27.01 48.82 -37.23
CA GLN A 219 26.11 49.04 -38.37
C GLN A 219 26.85 48.91 -39.71
N GLY A 220 26.10 48.59 -40.77
CA GLY A 220 26.63 48.50 -42.14
C GLY A 220 27.75 47.45 -42.28
N SER A 221 28.75 47.76 -43.11
CA SER A 221 29.88 46.88 -43.39
C SER A 221 30.86 46.69 -42.22
N ALA A 222 30.73 47.49 -41.15
CA ALA A 222 31.56 47.37 -39.94
C ALA A 222 30.89 46.55 -38.82
N ALA A 223 29.70 45.99 -39.06
CA ALA A 223 29.01 45.15 -38.08
C ALA A 223 29.77 43.83 -37.86
N THR A 224 29.90 43.44 -36.60
CA THR A 224 30.47 42.15 -36.20
C THR A 224 29.39 41.29 -35.54
N SER A 225 29.37 40.00 -35.86
CA SER A 225 28.43 39.02 -35.30
C SER A 225 29.17 37.90 -34.59
N ARG A 226 28.58 37.41 -33.50
CA ARG A 226 29.04 36.23 -32.77
C ARG A 226 27.83 35.38 -32.41
N GLU A 227 27.89 34.10 -32.76
CA GLU A 227 26.94 33.10 -32.29
C GLU A 227 27.47 32.45 -31.00
N ILE A 228 26.53 32.12 -30.12
CA ILE A 228 26.72 31.27 -28.96
C ILE A 228 25.61 30.23 -28.98
N VAL A 229 25.95 28.95 -28.81
CA VAL A 229 24.98 27.85 -28.71
C VAL A 229 24.87 27.41 -27.26
N TYR A 230 23.65 27.33 -26.74
CA TYR A 230 23.35 26.86 -25.40
C TYR A 230 22.63 25.53 -25.43
N HIS A 231 23.12 24.58 -24.63
CA HIS A 231 22.50 23.28 -24.38
C HIS A 231 21.78 23.30 -23.03
N VAL A 232 20.45 23.41 -23.07
CA VAL A 232 19.63 23.78 -21.91
C VAL A 232 18.62 22.67 -21.57
N PRO A 233 18.90 21.83 -20.55
CA PRO A 233 17.83 21.12 -19.85
C PRO A 233 16.77 22.12 -19.39
N LEU A 234 15.51 21.87 -19.71
CA LEU A 234 14.43 22.63 -19.10
C LEU A 234 14.24 22.15 -17.64
N PRO A 235 13.61 22.97 -16.79
CA PRO A 235 13.50 22.66 -15.37
C PRO A 235 12.82 21.31 -15.16
N ILE A 236 13.45 20.45 -14.36
CA ILE A 236 12.88 19.14 -14.02
C ILE A 236 11.75 19.38 -13.03
N LEU A 237 10.54 18.99 -13.39
CA LEU A 237 9.38 19.10 -12.51
C LEU A 237 9.54 18.15 -11.31
N PRO A 238 9.01 18.51 -10.12
CA PRO A 238 9.00 17.61 -8.98
C PRO A 238 8.41 16.24 -9.32
N TYR A 239 9.11 15.19 -8.91
CA TYR A 239 8.64 13.80 -8.90
C TYR A 239 8.72 13.27 -7.47
N ALA A 240 8.00 12.18 -7.20
CA ALA A 240 7.97 11.56 -5.88
C ALA A 240 8.64 10.19 -5.91
N GLU A 241 9.25 9.85 -4.77
CA GLU A 241 9.81 8.53 -4.50
C GLU A 241 9.36 8.07 -3.12
N LYS A 242 9.44 6.76 -2.89
CA LYS A 242 9.15 6.17 -1.59
C LYS A 242 10.29 6.50 -0.64
N VAL A 243 9.99 7.31 0.38
CA VAL A 243 10.92 7.68 1.44
C VAL A 243 10.49 6.97 2.71
N GLU A 244 11.46 6.43 3.44
CA GLU A 244 11.28 5.69 4.69
C GLU A 244 11.86 6.49 5.87
N PHE A 245 11.23 6.34 7.04
CA PHE A 245 11.76 6.71 8.34
C PHE A 245 11.66 5.49 9.27
N HIS A 246 12.76 5.17 9.97
CA HIS A 246 12.87 4.08 10.94
C HIS A 246 13.31 4.63 12.30
N GLU A 247 12.50 4.40 13.33
CA GLU A 247 12.75 4.77 14.72
C GLU A 247 13.04 3.52 15.55
N THR A 248 14.30 3.38 15.97
CA THR A 248 14.79 2.33 16.89
C THR A 248 14.75 2.76 18.36
N PHE A 249 14.33 3.99 18.65
CA PHE A 249 14.32 4.59 19.99
C PHE A 249 15.70 4.68 20.65
N GLU A 250 16.77 4.72 19.85
CA GLU A 250 18.13 4.91 20.34
C GLU A 250 18.41 6.36 20.80
N GLU A 251 17.71 7.31 20.18
CA GLU A 251 17.75 8.73 20.49
C GLU A 251 16.76 9.13 21.60
N PRO A 252 16.92 10.32 22.22
CA PRO A 252 15.92 10.84 23.14
C PRO A 252 14.54 10.96 22.46
N ILE A 253 13.49 10.52 23.16
CA ILE A 253 12.09 10.56 22.69
C ILE A 253 11.67 11.92 22.08
N THR A 254 12.25 13.03 22.56
CA THR A 254 11.95 14.38 22.08
C THR A 254 12.48 14.72 20.69
N THR A 255 13.27 13.85 20.05
CA THR A 255 13.76 14.10 18.69
C THR A 255 12.60 14.05 17.69
N HIS A 256 11.84 12.96 17.70
CA HIS A 256 10.81 12.67 16.69
C HIS A 256 9.40 12.59 17.24
N TRP A 257 9.20 12.74 18.55
CA TRP A 257 7.89 12.61 19.19
C TRP A 257 7.48 13.85 19.95
N LYS A 258 6.20 14.18 19.88
CA LYS A 258 5.58 15.25 20.66
C LYS A 258 5.46 14.82 22.14
N ALA A 259 5.24 15.79 23.02
CA ALA A 259 4.86 15.47 24.40
C ALA A 259 3.58 14.61 24.41
N PRO A 260 3.51 13.54 25.23
CA PRO A 260 2.32 12.69 25.31
C PRO A 260 1.07 13.49 25.66
N THR A 261 -0.01 13.27 24.92
CA THR A 261 -1.33 13.89 25.19
C THR A 261 -2.15 13.07 26.17
N LEU A 262 -1.79 11.80 26.37
CA LEU A 262 -2.40 10.89 27.34
C LEU A 262 -1.31 9.97 27.93
N GLY A 263 -1.34 9.80 29.26
CA GLY A 263 -0.37 8.95 29.96
C GLY A 263 1.07 9.48 29.87
N SER A 264 2.04 8.58 30.03
CA SER A 264 3.47 8.93 29.96
C SER A 264 4.30 7.81 29.32
N HIS A 265 5.36 8.21 28.61
CA HIS A 265 6.26 7.31 27.90
C HIS A 265 7.72 7.63 28.24
N ALA A 266 8.59 6.63 28.19
CA ALA A 266 10.03 6.81 28.31
C ALA A 266 10.78 5.75 27.51
N VAL A 267 11.88 6.14 26.89
CA VAL A 267 12.82 5.16 26.31
C VAL A 267 13.45 4.36 27.45
N LYS A 268 13.40 3.04 27.38
CA LYS A 268 14.03 2.11 28.33
C LYS A 268 14.73 0.98 27.60
N THR A 269 15.77 0.43 28.23
CA THR A 269 16.40 -0.81 27.79
C THR A 269 15.49 -2.00 28.10
N ILE A 270 15.15 -2.78 27.08
CA ILE A 270 14.36 -4.01 27.15
C ILE A 270 15.14 -5.13 26.45
N GLY A 271 15.60 -6.10 27.23
CA GLY A 271 16.60 -7.06 26.75
C GLY A 271 17.92 -6.34 26.46
N ASP A 272 18.44 -6.50 25.25
CA ASP A 272 19.71 -5.92 24.80
C ASP A 272 19.55 -4.60 24.02
N ASP A 273 18.32 -4.10 23.87
CA ASP A 273 17.99 -3.00 22.95
C ASP A 273 17.07 -1.96 23.62
N LYS A 274 17.00 -0.73 23.10
CA LYS A 274 16.10 0.30 23.61
C LYS A 274 14.72 0.18 22.97
N ALA A 275 13.70 0.63 23.68
CA ALA A 275 12.34 0.67 23.20
C ALA A 275 11.54 1.77 23.91
N LEU A 276 10.45 2.20 23.30
CA LEU A 276 9.51 3.16 23.89
C LEU A 276 8.58 2.47 24.88
N LYS A 277 8.88 2.59 26.17
CA LYS A 277 8.08 2.00 27.25
C LYS A 277 6.95 2.92 27.69
N VAL A 278 5.74 2.38 27.81
CA VAL A 278 4.64 3.07 28.52
C VAL A 278 4.92 3.03 30.02
N THR A 279 4.94 4.20 30.66
CA THR A 279 5.31 4.37 32.07
C THR A 279 4.15 4.78 32.97
N GLY A 280 3.05 5.23 32.39
CA GLY A 280 1.85 5.64 33.10
C GLY A 280 0.67 5.84 32.15
N THR A 281 -0.53 5.74 32.69
CA THR A 281 -1.78 5.94 31.95
C THR A 281 -2.50 7.21 32.40
N GLY A 282 -3.34 7.76 31.52
CA GLY A 282 -4.28 8.84 31.85
C GLY A 282 -5.72 8.40 31.63
N SER A 283 -6.67 9.16 32.19
CA SER A 283 -8.10 8.93 31.99
C SER A 283 -8.51 9.22 30.55
N VAL A 284 -9.15 8.24 29.94
CA VAL A 284 -9.59 8.29 28.55
C VAL A 284 -10.93 9.05 28.48
N ARG A 285 -11.01 10.07 27.61
CA ARG A 285 -12.18 10.95 27.52
C ARG A 285 -13.46 10.15 27.21
N GLY A 286 -14.58 10.47 27.86
CA GLY A 286 -15.89 9.88 27.54
C GLY A 286 -16.15 8.48 28.11
N GLY A 287 -15.17 7.85 28.77
CA GLY A 287 -15.32 6.55 29.41
C GLY A 287 -15.11 6.63 30.92
N ALA A 288 -16.02 6.04 31.70
CA ALA A 288 -15.91 6.02 33.16
C ALA A 288 -15.00 4.87 33.60
N GLY A 289 -13.75 5.18 33.95
CA GLY A 289 -12.75 4.17 34.36
C GLY A 289 -11.81 3.71 33.26
N ASP A 290 -12.09 4.10 32.00
CA ASP A 290 -11.21 3.85 30.86
C ASP A 290 -9.88 4.60 31.04
N VAL A 291 -8.78 3.91 30.75
CA VAL A 291 -7.42 4.46 30.86
C VAL A 291 -6.57 4.07 29.65
N GLY A 292 -5.54 4.87 29.36
CA GLY A 292 -4.68 4.62 28.21
C GLY A 292 -3.46 5.53 28.16
N SER A 293 -2.75 5.45 27.04
CA SER A 293 -1.63 6.33 26.70
C SER A 293 -1.67 6.69 25.21
N LEU A 294 -1.17 7.87 24.86
CA LEU A 294 -1.04 8.33 23.48
C LEU A 294 0.16 9.26 23.35
N ILE A 295 1.02 8.98 22.38
CA ILE A 295 2.10 9.86 21.95
C ILE A 295 2.09 9.99 20.43
N ALA A 296 2.18 11.21 19.93
CA ALA A 296 2.11 11.51 18.50
C ALA A 296 3.50 11.73 17.91
N LEU A 297 3.69 11.26 16.68
CA LEU A 297 4.89 11.51 15.89
C LEU A 297 4.93 12.99 15.47
N GLU A 298 6.08 13.64 15.65
CA GLU A 298 6.43 14.92 15.02
C GLU A 298 7.03 14.64 13.64
N TRP A 299 6.18 14.21 12.70
CA TRP A 299 6.61 13.78 11.35
C TRP A 299 7.39 14.86 10.59
N LYS A 300 7.28 16.14 10.97
CA LYS A 300 8.07 17.22 10.37
C LYS A 300 9.57 17.10 10.64
N THR A 301 9.96 16.38 11.68
CA THR A 301 11.37 16.14 12.04
C THR A 301 11.96 14.96 11.26
N THR A 302 11.14 14.11 10.65
CA THR A 302 11.59 12.91 9.91
C THR A 302 11.79 13.20 8.42
N GLU A 303 12.41 12.28 7.69
CA GLU A 303 12.62 12.35 6.24
C GLU A 303 11.29 12.32 5.48
N VAL A 304 10.27 11.65 6.05
CA VAL A 304 8.94 11.50 5.44
C VAL A 304 8.09 12.75 5.65
N LYS A 305 8.23 13.72 4.74
CA LYS A 305 7.48 15.00 4.80
C LYS A 305 6.03 14.83 4.32
N LEU A 306 5.15 14.32 5.18
CA LEU A 306 3.73 14.04 4.88
C LEU A 306 2.96 15.25 4.29
N GLY A 307 3.20 16.46 4.78
CA GLY A 307 2.57 17.66 4.20
C GLY A 307 2.95 17.93 2.73
N LYS A 308 4.16 17.56 2.32
CA LYS A 308 4.58 17.63 0.92
C LYS A 308 3.98 16.50 0.09
N ALA A 309 3.96 15.27 0.61
CA ALA A 309 3.31 14.11 -0.01
C ALA A 309 1.83 14.40 -0.31
N HIS A 310 1.11 14.88 0.71
CA HIS A 310 -0.30 15.28 0.62
C HIS A 310 -0.54 16.30 -0.51
N LYS A 311 0.22 17.41 -0.52
CA LYS A 311 0.08 18.45 -1.55
C LYS A 311 0.43 17.91 -2.95
N PHE A 312 1.50 17.13 -3.06
CA PHE A 312 1.96 16.57 -4.33
C PHE A 312 0.92 15.63 -4.97
N ALA A 313 0.23 14.83 -4.17
CA ALA A 313 -0.83 13.94 -4.63
C ALA A 313 -2.18 14.64 -4.89
N GLY A 314 -2.25 15.97 -4.88
CA GLY A 314 -3.49 16.71 -5.09
C GLY A 314 -4.38 16.73 -3.86
N HIS A 315 -3.77 16.87 -2.68
CA HIS A 315 -4.41 16.84 -1.36
C HIS A 315 -5.01 15.48 -1.01
N PHE A 316 -4.31 14.39 -1.35
CA PHE A 316 -4.62 13.04 -0.89
C PHE A 316 -3.40 12.49 -0.17
N LEU A 317 -3.55 11.91 1.02
CA LEU A 317 -2.41 11.40 1.78
C LEU A 317 -2.45 9.88 1.89
N SER A 318 -1.42 9.23 1.33
CA SER A 318 -1.24 7.78 1.42
C SER A 318 0.13 7.46 2.02
N TYR A 319 0.18 6.44 2.87
CA TYR A 319 1.41 5.96 3.52
C TYR A 319 1.19 4.56 4.10
N ASP A 320 2.31 3.91 4.44
CA ASP A 320 2.33 2.74 5.31
C ASP A 320 3.01 3.10 6.63
N ALA A 321 2.48 2.59 7.74
CA ALA A 321 3.08 2.74 9.05
C ALA A 321 3.05 1.41 9.81
N GLN A 322 4.13 1.09 10.50
CA GLN A 322 4.26 -0.13 11.30
C GLN A 322 4.92 0.12 12.65
N VAL A 323 4.69 -0.80 13.59
CA VAL A 323 5.36 -0.81 14.88
C VAL A 323 5.38 -2.22 15.45
N LYS A 324 6.44 -2.58 16.16
CA LYS A 324 6.49 -3.77 17.00
C LYS A 324 5.87 -3.49 18.35
N VAL A 325 4.96 -4.36 18.79
CA VAL A 325 4.26 -4.23 20.07
C VAL A 325 4.77 -5.31 21.00
N GLY A 326 5.50 -4.91 22.04
CA GLY A 326 6.06 -5.81 23.04
C GLY A 326 5.42 -5.66 24.41
N PHE A 327 5.59 -6.68 25.25
CA PHE A 327 5.08 -6.74 26.61
C PHE A 327 6.20 -7.11 27.59
N ASN A 328 6.34 -6.32 28.65
CA ASN A 328 7.32 -6.51 29.70
C ASN A 328 6.68 -6.25 31.07
N PRO A 329 6.81 -7.17 32.06
CA PRO A 329 7.63 -8.40 32.03
C PRO A 329 7.03 -9.58 31.26
N SER A 330 5.72 -9.56 30.97
CA SER A 330 5.02 -10.61 30.22
C SER A 330 3.74 -10.06 29.58
N VAL A 331 3.19 -10.80 28.62
CA VAL A 331 1.88 -10.51 28.02
C VAL A 331 0.78 -10.60 29.10
N PRO A 332 0.00 -9.52 29.34
CA PRO A 332 -1.09 -9.54 30.30
C PRO A 332 -2.34 -10.27 29.76
N SER A 333 -3.29 -10.60 30.64
CA SER A 333 -4.56 -11.25 30.25
C SER A 333 -5.45 -10.37 29.37
N THR A 334 -5.32 -9.05 29.50
CA THR A 334 -5.99 -8.06 28.65
C THR A 334 -5.01 -6.99 28.22
N TYR A 335 -5.12 -6.55 26.98
CA TYR A 335 -4.25 -5.53 26.39
C TYR A 335 -4.95 -4.87 25.21
N MET A 336 -4.58 -3.62 24.94
CA MET A 336 -4.85 -2.97 23.66
C MET A 336 -3.70 -2.02 23.33
N ALA A 337 -3.04 -2.23 22.19
CA ALA A 337 -1.91 -1.40 21.78
C ALA A 337 -1.71 -1.42 20.26
N GLY A 338 -1.28 -0.29 19.71
CA GLY A 338 -0.93 -0.18 18.29
C GLY A 338 -0.78 1.25 17.81
N ILE A 339 -1.18 1.50 16.55
CA ILE A 339 -0.96 2.75 15.83
C ILE A 339 -2.28 3.51 15.74
N SER A 340 -2.26 4.79 16.11
CA SER A 340 -3.30 5.76 15.74
C SER A 340 -2.90 6.45 14.44
N PHE A 341 -3.84 6.60 13.52
CA PHE A 341 -3.62 7.22 12.21
C PHE A 341 -4.81 8.13 11.84
N ARG A 342 -4.60 9.08 10.92
CA ARG A 342 -5.50 10.24 10.74
C ARG A 342 -5.73 11.01 12.05
N LEU A 343 -4.72 11.04 12.92
CA LEU A 343 -4.80 11.63 14.26
C LEU A 343 -4.80 13.15 14.20
N ASP A 344 -5.93 13.83 14.24
CA ASP A 344 -5.94 15.30 14.17
C ASP A 344 -5.74 16.00 15.52
N ASN A 345 -5.70 17.34 15.48
CA ASN A 345 -5.53 18.18 16.67
C ASN A 345 -6.69 18.11 17.67
N ASP A 346 -7.87 17.67 17.23
CA ASP A 346 -9.03 17.48 18.10
C ASP A 346 -8.99 16.10 18.78
N GLY A 347 -8.08 15.21 18.35
CA GLY A 347 -7.97 13.83 18.80
C GLY A 347 -8.93 12.89 18.10
N ASN A 348 -9.46 13.28 16.92
CA ASN A 348 -10.09 12.31 16.02
C ASN A 348 -9.00 11.41 15.47
N SER A 349 -9.25 10.11 15.39
CA SER A 349 -8.31 9.18 14.79
C SER A 349 -8.99 7.87 14.40
N TYR A 350 -8.43 7.19 13.43
CA TYR A 350 -8.53 5.74 13.37
C TYR A 350 -7.42 5.11 14.22
N GLY A 351 -7.53 3.82 14.49
CA GLY A 351 -6.40 3.05 14.99
C GLY A 351 -6.49 1.59 14.64
N ILE A 352 -5.31 0.98 14.54
CA ILE A 352 -5.11 -0.46 14.41
C ILE A 352 -4.42 -0.95 15.67
N SER A 353 -4.93 -2.02 16.28
CA SER A 353 -4.40 -2.50 17.57
C SER A 353 -4.41 -4.01 17.66
N TYR A 354 -3.42 -4.57 18.34
CA TYR A 354 -3.60 -5.84 19.03
C TYR A 354 -4.52 -5.63 20.23
N LEU A 355 -5.54 -6.47 20.38
CA LEU A 355 -6.56 -6.37 21.43
C LEU A 355 -6.86 -7.74 22.05
N ARG A 356 -7.02 -7.77 23.37
CA ARG A 356 -7.76 -8.78 24.14
C ARG A 356 -8.48 -8.08 25.29
N GLY A 357 -9.81 -7.96 25.22
CA GLY A 357 -10.64 -7.27 26.23
C GLY A 357 -11.17 -8.18 27.35
N GLY A 358 -11.80 -7.61 28.37
CA GLY A 358 -12.39 -8.31 29.53
C GLY A 358 -13.26 -7.41 30.43
N SER A 359 -13.82 -7.95 31.51
CA SER A 359 -14.92 -7.33 32.29
C SER A 359 -14.54 -6.14 33.20
N SER A 360 -13.25 -5.78 33.28
CA SER A 360 -12.70 -4.66 34.07
C SER A 360 -11.27 -4.40 33.60
N ASP A 361 -11.10 -4.29 32.29
CA ASP A 361 -9.80 -4.11 31.66
C ASP A 361 -9.39 -2.63 31.56
N GLY A 362 -10.33 -1.69 31.69
CA GLY A 362 -10.12 -0.25 31.47
C GLY A 362 -9.95 0.11 29.99
N ILE A 363 -10.34 -0.79 29.09
CA ILE A 363 -10.41 -0.58 27.65
C ILE A 363 -11.83 -0.08 27.35
N PRO A 364 -12.01 0.93 26.47
CA PRO A 364 -13.34 1.37 26.10
C PRO A 364 -14.17 0.24 25.46
N ASP A 365 -15.31 -0.11 26.07
CA ASP A 365 -16.17 -1.22 25.62
C ASP A 365 -16.62 -1.08 24.15
N ASP A 366 -16.85 0.15 23.67
CA ASP A 366 -17.23 0.41 22.27
C ASP A 366 -16.13 0.01 21.24
N LEU A 367 -14.91 -0.22 21.72
CA LEU A 367 -13.78 -0.72 20.96
C LEU A 367 -13.59 -2.24 21.10
N VAL A 368 -14.37 -2.92 21.94
CA VAL A 368 -14.22 -4.36 22.19
C VAL A 368 -15.39 -5.12 21.55
N PRO A 369 -15.21 -5.71 20.35
CA PRO A 369 -16.28 -6.46 19.71
C PRO A 369 -16.58 -7.77 20.45
N LEU A 370 -15.55 -8.44 20.99
CA LEU A 370 -15.66 -9.71 21.71
C LEU A 370 -14.68 -9.74 22.89
N ASN A 371 -15.18 -10.08 24.08
CA ASN A 371 -14.36 -10.19 25.29
C ASN A 371 -13.54 -11.49 25.32
N ASN A 372 -12.32 -11.40 25.84
CA ASN A 372 -11.34 -12.49 26.02
C ASN A 372 -10.77 -13.11 24.74
N TRP A 373 -11.07 -12.55 23.56
CA TRP A 373 -10.53 -13.02 22.28
C TRP A 373 -9.33 -12.18 21.84
N PRO A 374 -8.17 -12.78 21.51
CA PRO A 374 -7.06 -12.07 20.91
C PRO A 374 -7.37 -11.73 19.45
N MET A 375 -7.19 -10.47 19.08
CA MET A 375 -7.52 -9.98 17.74
C MET A 375 -6.62 -8.84 17.29
N VAL A 376 -6.61 -8.60 15.98
CA VAL A 376 -6.29 -7.29 15.42
C VAL A 376 -7.61 -6.55 15.19
N ILE A 377 -7.68 -5.31 15.62
CA ILE A 377 -8.87 -4.47 15.50
C ILE A 377 -8.56 -3.15 14.81
N LEU A 378 -9.39 -2.81 13.81
CA LEU A 378 -9.50 -1.47 13.27
C LEU A 378 -10.64 -0.74 13.98
N TRP A 379 -10.40 0.49 14.44
CA TRP A 379 -11.38 1.30 15.15
C TRP A 379 -11.32 2.77 14.76
N GLN A 380 -12.33 3.53 15.16
CA GLN A 380 -12.39 5.00 15.02
C GLN A 380 -12.75 5.69 16.34
N GLN A 381 -12.26 6.92 16.49
CA GLN A 381 -12.63 7.87 17.52
C GLN A 381 -12.93 9.22 16.86
N THR A 382 -14.10 9.80 17.16
CA THR A 382 -14.49 11.13 16.69
C THR A 382 -15.01 11.98 17.86
N ASN A 383 -14.83 13.30 17.78
CA ASN A 383 -15.20 14.26 18.82
C ASN A 383 -16.49 15.05 18.50
N ALA A 384 -16.96 15.04 17.25
CA ALA A 384 -18.11 15.82 16.79
C ALA A 384 -19.19 14.91 16.15
N PRO A 385 -20.50 15.16 16.40
CA PRO A 385 -21.07 16.19 17.28
C PRO A 385 -21.00 15.85 18.78
N SER A 386 -20.54 14.65 19.11
CA SER A 386 -20.24 14.17 20.47
C SER A 386 -19.07 13.20 20.39
N PHE A 387 -18.43 12.98 21.52
CA PHE A 387 -17.35 12.02 21.64
C PHE A 387 -17.86 10.59 21.37
N GLN A 388 -17.34 9.92 20.35
CA GLN A 388 -17.75 8.58 19.93
C GLN A 388 -16.54 7.70 19.62
N ARG A 389 -16.59 6.44 20.08
CA ARG A 389 -15.66 5.38 19.73
C ARG A 389 -16.45 4.24 19.11
N LYS A 390 -15.88 3.59 18.08
CA LYS A 390 -16.49 2.42 17.45
C LYS A 390 -15.40 1.52 16.90
N TRP A 391 -15.48 0.23 17.17
CA TRP A 391 -14.79 -0.76 16.35
C TRP A 391 -15.37 -0.74 14.92
N LEU A 392 -14.50 -0.96 13.93
CA LEU A 392 -14.85 -0.94 12.51
C LEU A 392 -14.75 -2.32 11.88
N ALA A 393 -13.66 -3.04 12.16
CA ALA A 393 -13.42 -4.39 11.67
C ALA A 393 -12.49 -5.13 12.64
N TYR A 394 -12.60 -6.46 12.71
CA TYR A 394 -11.67 -7.27 13.50
C TYR A 394 -11.25 -8.55 12.77
N LYS A 395 -10.07 -9.03 13.13
CA LYS A 395 -9.50 -10.33 12.74
C LYS A 395 -9.11 -11.09 13.99
N HIS A 396 -9.69 -12.26 14.21
CA HIS A 396 -9.22 -13.16 15.25
C HIS A 396 -7.76 -13.56 14.97
N LEU A 397 -6.92 -13.37 15.98
CA LEU A 397 -5.58 -13.94 15.98
C LEU A 397 -5.70 -15.39 16.42
N THR A 398 -6.19 -16.21 15.48
CA THR A 398 -6.25 -17.64 15.70
C THR A 398 -4.84 -18.21 15.73
N GLY A 399 -4.64 -19.13 16.66
CA GLY A 399 -3.34 -19.71 16.90
C GLY A 399 -2.72 -20.45 15.70
N ARG A 400 -1.39 -20.36 15.59
CA ARG A 400 -0.51 -21.32 14.88
C ARG A 400 0.80 -21.51 15.66
N PRO A 401 1.49 -22.67 15.54
CA PRO A 401 1.16 -23.85 14.73
C PRO A 401 -0.20 -24.50 15.04
N VAL A 402 -0.85 -25.10 14.04
CA VAL A 402 -1.99 -26.01 14.27
C VAL A 402 -1.42 -27.39 14.52
N PHE A 403 -1.68 -27.93 15.71
CA PHE A 403 -1.15 -29.21 16.14
C PHE A 403 -2.14 -30.36 15.96
N PHE A 404 -3.43 -30.03 15.96
CA PHE A 404 -4.49 -30.97 15.68
C PHE A 404 -5.65 -30.25 14.99
N THR A 405 -6.23 -30.88 13.97
CA THR A 405 -7.46 -30.40 13.36
C THR A 405 -8.26 -31.57 12.81
N ASP A 406 -9.58 -31.51 12.95
CA ASP A 406 -10.51 -32.42 12.30
C ASP A 406 -11.84 -31.73 12.02
N ASP A 407 -12.16 -31.61 10.73
CA ASP A 407 -13.45 -31.13 10.19
C ASP A 407 -14.48 -32.27 10.11
N MET A 408 -14.14 -33.45 10.63
CA MET A 408 -14.96 -34.66 10.66
C MET A 408 -15.30 -35.27 9.29
N GLU A 409 -14.82 -34.69 8.18
CA GLU A 409 -15.12 -35.16 6.82
C GLU A 409 -14.23 -36.32 6.35
N SER A 410 -13.07 -36.52 6.98
CA SER A 410 -12.05 -37.48 6.54
C SER A 410 -12.11 -38.84 7.25
N GLY A 411 -13.30 -39.23 7.70
CA GLY A 411 -13.54 -40.48 8.40
C GLY A 411 -13.04 -40.49 9.86
N LYS A 412 -13.02 -41.68 10.48
CA LYS A 412 -12.92 -41.83 11.95
C LYS A 412 -11.50 -41.99 12.52
N SER A 413 -10.47 -41.98 11.68
CA SER A 413 -9.12 -42.46 12.06
C SER A 413 -8.43 -41.64 13.17
N LYS A 414 -8.80 -40.36 13.32
CA LYS A 414 -8.26 -39.46 14.36
C LYS A 414 -8.89 -39.68 15.73
N TRP A 415 -9.92 -40.52 15.83
CA TRP A 415 -10.69 -40.73 17.06
C TRP A 415 -10.77 -42.20 17.44
N GLN A 416 -10.67 -42.45 18.74
CA GLN A 416 -11.10 -43.68 19.40
C GLN A 416 -12.46 -43.40 20.03
N ALA A 417 -13.50 -44.01 19.48
CA ALA A 417 -14.88 -43.78 19.87
C ALA A 417 -15.43 -45.01 20.63
N ASP A 418 -15.88 -44.81 21.87
CA ASP A 418 -16.66 -45.79 22.60
C ASP A 418 -18.08 -45.86 22.02
N ARG A 419 -18.59 -47.06 21.75
CA ARG A 419 -19.97 -47.20 21.25
C ARG A 419 -20.98 -46.58 22.25
N PRO A 420 -21.99 -45.82 21.79
CA PRO A 420 -22.43 -45.69 20.40
C PRO A 420 -21.87 -44.48 19.64
N TRP A 421 -20.83 -43.77 20.12
CA TRP A 421 -20.23 -42.66 19.38
C TRP A 421 -19.93 -43.05 17.93
N ASP A 422 -20.49 -42.30 16.99
CA ASP A 422 -20.33 -42.54 15.56
C ASP A 422 -20.45 -41.23 14.77
N GLN A 423 -19.91 -41.22 13.55
CA GLN A 423 -20.11 -40.15 12.58
C GLN A 423 -21.47 -40.31 11.90
N ILE A 424 -22.14 -39.20 11.71
CA ILE A 424 -23.43 -39.12 11.01
C ILE A 424 -23.36 -38.10 9.89
N THR A 425 -24.35 -38.14 9.00
CA THR A 425 -24.54 -37.15 7.92
C THR A 425 -25.88 -36.42 7.97
N SER A 426 -26.70 -36.70 8.99
CA SER A 426 -28.02 -36.09 9.13
C SER A 426 -27.98 -34.69 9.74
N ASP A 427 -26.86 -34.32 10.39
CA ASP A 427 -26.63 -33.00 10.98
C ASP A 427 -25.12 -32.75 11.12
N SER A 428 -24.66 -31.54 10.82
CA SER A 428 -23.25 -31.13 10.86
C SER A 428 -23.14 -29.60 10.88
N HIS A 429 -22.08 -29.07 11.45
CA HIS A 429 -21.75 -27.65 11.30
C HIS A 429 -21.08 -27.39 9.96
N SER A 430 -20.06 -28.18 9.58
CA SER A 430 -19.40 -28.07 8.29
C SER A 430 -18.69 -29.37 7.87
N LYS A 431 -18.85 -29.91 6.65
CA LYS A 431 -19.86 -29.68 5.61
C LYS A 431 -21.01 -30.69 5.67
N THR A 432 -20.70 -31.97 5.86
CA THR A 432 -21.65 -33.09 5.77
C THR A 432 -21.53 -34.10 6.89
N HIS A 433 -20.48 -34.08 7.70
CA HIS A 433 -20.28 -35.03 8.79
C HIS A 433 -20.17 -34.33 10.14
N SER A 434 -20.64 -35.00 11.19
CA SER A 434 -20.29 -34.67 12.57
C SER A 434 -20.25 -35.93 13.41
N TRP A 435 -19.64 -35.88 14.58
CA TRP A 435 -19.74 -36.96 15.57
C TRP A 435 -20.94 -36.75 16.47
N THR A 436 -21.61 -37.83 16.85
CA THR A 436 -22.59 -37.84 17.94
C THR A 436 -22.41 -39.08 18.81
N ASP A 437 -22.68 -38.96 20.11
CA ASP A 437 -22.67 -40.09 21.04
C ASP A 437 -23.83 -41.08 20.77
N SER A 438 -24.86 -40.61 20.07
CA SER A 438 -26.18 -41.20 20.01
C SER A 438 -26.75 -41.21 18.56
N PRO A 439 -26.03 -41.81 17.58
CA PRO A 439 -26.39 -41.79 16.16
C PRO A 439 -27.74 -42.46 15.83
N GLY A 440 -28.31 -43.22 16.77
CA GLY A 440 -29.57 -43.95 16.61
C GLY A 440 -30.80 -43.29 17.25
N GLY A 441 -30.70 -42.06 17.77
CA GLY A 441 -31.73 -41.39 18.57
C GLY A 441 -31.19 -41.08 19.97
N SER A 442 -32.03 -41.00 20.99
CA SER A 442 -31.57 -40.60 22.34
C SER A 442 -30.48 -41.52 22.92
N TYR A 443 -29.59 -40.94 23.74
CA TYR A 443 -28.56 -41.69 24.46
C TYR A 443 -29.16 -42.69 25.48
N ALA A 444 -28.35 -43.60 26.01
CA ALA A 444 -28.81 -44.60 26.99
C ALA A 444 -28.51 -44.18 28.44
N ASN A 445 -29.29 -44.70 29.39
CA ASN A 445 -29.03 -44.58 30.83
C ASN A 445 -27.77 -45.38 31.24
N ASN A 446 -27.10 -44.94 32.31
CA ASN A 446 -25.93 -45.57 32.94
C ASN A 446 -24.74 -45.77 32.00
N ILE A 447 -24.48 -44.83 31.08
CA ILE A 447 -23.33 -44.89 30.18
C ILE A 447 -22.23 -43.94 30.63
N ASP A 448 -20.99 -44.37 30.41
CA ASP A 448 -19.78 -43.58 30.63
C ASP A 448 -18.86 -43.80 29.43
N ILE A 449 -19.06 -43.00 28.38
CA ILE A 449 -18.49 -43.23 27.05
C ILE A 449 -17.78 -41.98 26.54
N SER A 450 -16.78 -42.18 25.68
CA SER A 450 -15.97 -41.07 25.17
C SER A 450 -15.62 -41.16 23.69
N LEU A 451 -15.49 -39.98 23.09
CA LEU A 451 -14.79 -39.74 21.84
C LEU A 451 -13.42 -39.14 22.15
N THR A 452 -12.36 -39.95 22.02
CA THR A 452 -11.00 -39.61 22.46
C THR A 452 -10.05 -39.49 21.26
N THR A 453 -9.11 -38.55 21.25
CA THR A 453 -8.09 -38.49 20.19
C THR A 453 -7.26 -39.78 20.13
N SER A 454 -7.13 -40.36 18.94
CA SER A 454 -6.52 -41.69 18.76
C SER A 454 -5.02 -41.69 19.07
N GLN A 455 -4.32 -40.62 18.66
CA GLN A 455 -2.91 -40.40 18.94
C GLN A 455 -2.71 -39.24 19.92
N PRO A 456 -1.63 -39.25 20.72
CA PRO A 456 -1.22 -38.08 21.48
C PRO A 456 -0.78 -36.94 20.55
N ILE A 457 -1.00 -35.72 21.00
CA ILE A 457 -0.69 -34.47 20.30
C ILE A 457 0.55 -33.88 20.97
N ASP A 458 1.59 -33.59 20.18
CA ASP A 458 2.83 -33.02 20.69
C ASP A 458 2.74 -31.50 20.74
N LEU A 459 2.62 -30.94 21.95
CA LEU A 459 2.60 -29.51 22.24
C LEU A 459 3.83 -29.09 23.07
N SER A 460 4.92 -29.86 23.02
CA SER A 460 6.11 -29.59 23.86
C SER A 460 6.92 -28.37 23.44
N GLY A 461 6.71 -27.88 22.21
CA GLY A 461 7.42 -26.72 21.64
C GLY A 461 6.75 -25.36 21.85
N ILE A 462 5.65 -25.30 22.62
CA ILE A 462 4.83 -24.08 22.78
C ILE A 462 4.45 -23.84 24.24
N SER A 463 4.17 -22.57 24.58
CA SER A 463 3.82 -22.15 25.93
C SER A 463 2.34 -21.76 26.11
N SER A 464 1.60 -21.59 25.02
CA SER A 464 0.16 -21.28 25.07
C SER A 464 -0.57 -21.91 23.89
N ALA A 465 -1.79 -22.40 24.12
CA ALA A 465 -2.64 -22.97 23.09
C ALA A 465 -4.11 -22.90 23.44
N THR A 466 -4.92 -22.92 22.38
CA THR A 466 -6.37 -22.97 22.46
C THR A 466 -6.90 -24.26 21.81
N LEU A 467 -7.80 -24.96 22.51
CA LEU A 467 -8.67 -26.00 21.96
C LEU A 467 -9.99 -25.36 21.54
N SER A 468 -10.36 -25.47 20.26
CA SER A 468 -11.67 -25.02 19.76
C SER A 468 -12.45 -26.15 19.10
N PHE A 469 -13.78 -26.10 19.18
CA PHE A 469 -14.67 -27.04 18.51
C PHE A 469 -16.08 -26.45 18.37
N TRP A 470 -16.85 -26.93 17.40
CA TRP A 470 -18.26 -26.64 17.27
C TRP A 470 -19.09 -27.76 17.90
N HIS A 471 -20.16 -27.39 18.61
CA HIS A 471 -21.07 -28.37 19.20
C HIS A 471 -22.53 -27.89 19.29
N LYS A 472 -23.44 -28.85 19.41
CA LYS A 472 -24.82 -28.67 19.86
C LYS A 472 -25.20 -29.87 20.73
N TYR A 473 -26.13 -29.71 21.66
CA TYR A 473 -26.48 -30.80 22.59
C TYR A 473 -27.89 -30.70 23.16
N ASP A 474 -28.44 -31.84 23.56
CA ASP A 474 -29.62 -31.97 24.41
C ASP A 474 -29.33 -33.05 25.44
N ILE A 475 -29.04 -32.63 26.66
CA ILE A 475 -28.57 -33.47 27.77
C ILE A 475 -29.40 -33.11 29.00
N GLU A 476 -29.79 -34.09 29.82
CA GLU A 476 -30.66 -33.82 30.98
C GLU A 476 -30.06 -32.70 31.87
N PRO A 477 -30.79 -31.58 32.08
CA PRO A 477 -30.33 -30.53 32.95
C PRO A 477 -30.46 -30.94 34.41
N LYS A 478 -29.61 -30.37 35.26
CA LYS A 478 -29.66 -30.59 36.71
C LYS A 478 -31.05 -30.31 37.30
N PHE A 479 -31.68 -31.33 37.89
CA PHE A 479 -32.92 -31.18 38.67
C PHE A 479 -32.68 -31.41 40.16
N LEU A 480 -32.93 -30.38 40.99
CA LEU A 480 -32.85 -30.40 42.47
C LEU A 480 -31.56 -31.01 43.08
N SER A 481 -30.46 -31.07 42.32
CA SER A 481 -29.14 -31.57 42.74
C SER A 481 -29.01 -33.08 43.00
N LEU A 482 -29.89 -33.91 42.45
CA LEU A 482 -29.90 -35.36 42.74
C LEU A 482 -29.75 -36.27 41.50
N TRP A 483 -29.95 -35.71 40.30
CA TRP A 483 -29.95 -36.43 39.01
C TRP A 483 -29.35 -35.49 37.98
N TRP A 484 -28.37 -35.98 37.22
CA TRP A 484 -27.84 -35.24 36.08
C TRP A 484 -27.11 -36.15 35.11
N ASP A 485 -27.25 -35.81 33.83
CA ASP A 485 -26.37 -36.22 32.77
C ASP A 485 -25.39 -35.09 32.45
N TRP A 486 -24.29 -35.39 31.77
CA TRP A 486 -23.39 -34.33 31.30
C TRP A 486 -22.47 -34.76 30.18
N GLY A 487 -22.20 -33.79 29.30
CA GLY A 487 -21.03 -33.77 28.43
C GLY A 487 -19.86 -33.08 29.13
N ALA A 488 -18.66 -33.64 29.08
CA ALA A 488 -17.45 -32.96 29.51
C ALA A 488 -16.37 -32.99 28.43
N VAL A 489 -15.60 -31.91 28.37
CA VAL A 489 -14.33 -31.88 27.63
C VAL A 489 -13.22 -32.08 28.63
N GLU A 490 -12.36 -33.07 28.38
CA GLU A 490 -11.27 -33.41 29.28
C GLU A 490 -9.95 -33.47 28.51
N ILE A 491 -8.87 -33.11 29.22
CA ILE A 491 -7.49 -33.13 28.72
C ILE A 491 -6.64 -34.08 29.56
N SER A 492 -5.72 -34.77 28.92
CA SER A 492 -4.69 -35.59 29.56
C SER A 492 -3.32 -35.14 29.05
N THR A 493 -2.34 -35.03 29.94
CA THR A 493 -0.93 -34.71 29.61
C THR A 493 -0.01 -35.94 29.72
N ASP A 494 -0.57 -37.13 29.95
CA ASP A 494 0.16 -38.38 30.18
C ASP A 494 -0.34 -39.54 29.30
N GLY A 495 -0.89 -39.22 28.13
CA GLY A 495 -1.32 -40.20 27.14
C GLY A 495 -2.65 -40.89 27.47
N GLY A 496 -3.45 -40.30 28.37
CA GLY A 496 -4.78 -40.76 28.74
C GLY A 496 -4.84 -41.58 30.03
N ARG A 497 -3.81 -41.57 30.88
CA ARG A 497 -3.83 -42.27 32.18
C ARG A 497 -4.60 -41.47 33.23
N HIS A 498 -4.40 -40.16 33.25
CA HIS A 498 -5.16 -39.22 34.08
C HIS A 498 -5.81 -38.16 33.20
N TRP A 499 -7.00 -37.71 33.61
CA TRP A 499 -7.81 -36.74 32.88
C TRP A 499 -8.22 -35.60 33.79
N THR A 500 -8.09 -34.38 33.30
CA THR A 500 -8.55 -33.15 33.95
C THR A 500 -9.70 -32.57 33.14
N ARG A 501 -10.78 -32.19 33.81
CA ARG A 501 -11.95 -31.59 33.16
C ARG A 501 -11.73 -30.12 32.86
N LEU A 502 -11.81 -29.75 31.58
CA LEU A 502 -11.75 -28.35 31.13
C LEU A 502 -13.08 -27.64 31.31
N THR A 503 -14.18 -28.30 30.91
CA THR A 503 -15.53 -27.74 30.98
C THR A 503 -16.60 -28.85 31.00
N ARG A 504 -17.85 -28.48 31.32
CA ARG A 504 -19.02 -29.37 31.42
C ARG A 504 -20.25 -28.70 30.81
N TYR A 505 -21.08 -29.48 30.12
CA TYR A 505 -22.31 -29.07 29.46
C TYR A 505 -23.49 -29.95 29.91
N GLU A 506 -24.65 -29.32 30.09
CA GLU A 506 -25.94 -29.92 30.45
C GLU A 506 -27.08 -29.02 29.94
N GLY A 507 -28.28 -29.55 29.78
CA GLY A 507 -29.43 -28.83 29.21
C GLY A 507 -29.48 -28.87 27.69
N ASN A 508 -30.13 -27.87 27.09
CA ASN A 508 -30.40 -27.83 25.66
C ASN A 508 -29.68 -26.66 24.97
N GLN A 509 -28.93 -26.98 23.93
CA GLN A 509 -28.31 -26.07 22.98
C GLN A 509 -28.60 -26.57 21.57
N SER A 510 -29.73 -26.14 21.00
CA SER A 510 -30.26 -26.65 19.73
C SER A 510 -29.55 -26.13 18.47
N THR A 511 -28.82 -25.01 18.58
CA THR A 511 -28.00 -24.46 17.49
C THR A 511 -26.52 -24.77 17.70
N TRP A 512 -25.80 -25.07 16.62
CA TRP A 512 -24.34 -25.18 16.63
C TRP A 512 -23.70 -23.90 17.19
N THR A 513 -22.80 -24.06 18.15
CA THR A 513 -22.04 -22.97 18.77
C THR A 513 -20.56 -23.34 18.85
N ASN A 514 -19.68 -22.36 18.69
CA ASN A 514 -18.25 -22.56 18.84
C ASN A 514 -17.84 -22.41 20.30
N VAL A 515 -16.96 -23.29 20.76
CA VAL A 515 -16.28 -23.22 22.04
C VAL A 515 -14.80 -23.04 21.79
N ALA A 516 -14.15 -22.15 22.54
CA ALA A 516 -12.70 -22.03 22.63
C ALA A 516 -12.26 -22.11 24.10
N LEU A 517 -11.35 -23.03 24.40
CA LEU A 517 -10.83 -23.30 25.74
C LEU A 517 -9.32 -23.06 25.73
N ASP A 518 -8.86 -22.19 26.62
CA ASP A 518 -7.43 -22.04 26.91
C ASP A 518 -6.92 -23.31 27.59
N ILE A 519 -5.88 -23.93 27.01
CA ILE A 519 -5.24 -25.14 27.54
C ILE A 519 -3.77 -24.90 27.90
N SER A 520 -3.35 -23.64 28.04
CA SER A 520 -1.95 -23.26 28.26
C SER A 520 -1.38 -23.83 29.56
N ASP A 521 -2.19 -23.98 30.61
CA ASP A 521 -1.80 -24.58 31.90
C ASP A 521 -1.39 -26.06 31.79
N TYR A 522 -1.66 -26.71 30.65
CA TYR A 522 -1.34 -28.11 30.38
C TYR A 522 -0.08 -28.27 29.50
N LEU A 523 0.62 -27.17 29.23
CA LEU A 523 1.81 -27.08 28.38
C LEU A 523 3.07 -26.76 29.21
N PRO A 524 4.27 -27.09 28.71
CA PRO A 524 4.55 -27.92 27.53
C PRO A 524 4.32 -29.41 27.82
N SER A 525 3.75 -30.14 26.85
CA SER A 525 3.62 -31.61 26.93
C SER A 525 3.63 -32.23 25.54
N ASN A 526 4.34 -33.35 25.37
CA ASN A 526 4.35 -34.12 24.12
C ASN A 526 3.32 -35.26 24.08
N ASN A 527 2.46 -35.37 25.10
CA ASN A 527 1.58 -36.51 25.28
C ASN A 527 0.13 -36.09 25.57
N VAL A 528 -0.30 -35.01 24.90
CA VAL A 528 -1.62 -34.41 25.11
C VAL A 528 -2.70 -35.24 24.43
N LYS A 529 -3.78 -35.56 25.14
CA LYS A 529 -5.01 -36.13 24.56
C LYS A 529 -6.23 -35.31 24.96
N ILE A 530 -7.19 -35.21 24.05
CA ILE A 530 -8.50 -34.59 24.29
C ILE A 530 -9.57 -35.68 24.20
N ARG A 531 -10.59 -35.58 25.05
CA ARG A 531 -11.82 -36.37 24.87
C ARG A 531 -13.08 -35.58 25.15
N PHE A 532 -14.13 -35.93 24.42
CA PHE A 532 -15.51 -35.54 24.68
C PHE A 532 -16.18 -36.73 25.35
N LYS A 533 -16.64 -36.54 26.59
CA LYS A 533 -17.17 -37.60 27.44
C LYS A 533 -18.64 -37.36 27.74
N LEU A 534 -19.50 -38.35 27.51
CA LEU A 534 -20.87 -38.36 27.99
C LEU A 534 -20.97 -39.30 29.20
N HIS A 535 -21.60 -38.80 30.26
CA HIS A 535 -21.93 -39.57 31.45
C HIS A 535 -23.42 -39.42 31.75
N THR A 536 -24.12 -40.53 31.97
CA THR A 536 -25.55 -40.53 32.25
C THR A 536 -25.93 -41.31 33.49
N ASP A 537 -27.01 -40.89 34.15
CA ASP A 537 -27.55 -41.56 35.32
C ASP A 537 -28.55 -42.68 34.96
N PHE A 538 -29.35 -43.14 35.93
CA PHE A 538 -30.23 -44.30 35.75
C PHE A 538 -31.53 -44.01 34.99
N SER A 539 -31.89 -42.76 34.70
CA SER A 539 -33.15 -42.40 34.05
C SER A 539 -33.09 -41.09 33.27
N VAL A 540 -34.07 -40.89 32.38
CA VAL A 540 -34.22 -39.71 31.51
C VAL A 540 -33.10 -39.65 30.46
N VAL A 541 -33.52 -39.57 29.19
CA VAL A 541 -32.59 -39.54 28.06
C VAL A 541 -33.04 -38.49 27.05
N TYR A 542 -32.07 -37.89 26.39
CA TYR A 542 -32.27 -36.84 25.39
C TYR A 542 -31.45 -37.16 24.14
N ASP A 543 -31.50 -36.26 23.15
CA ASP A 543 -30.86 -36.45 21.85
C ASP A 543 -29.36 -36.70 21.98
N GLY A 544 -28.65 -36.05 22.91
CA GLY A 544 -27.21 -36.25 23.14
C GLY A 544 -26.36 -35.09 22.66
N TRP A 545 -25.14 -35.36 22.24
CA TRP A 545 -24.09 -34.38 22.01
C TRP A 545 -23.45 -34.56 20.64
N TYR A 546 -23.43 -33.48 19.86
CA TYR A 546 -22.82 -33.42 18.54
C TYR A 546 -21.55 -32.58 18.58
N ILE A 547 -20.48 -33.06 17.93
CA ILE A 547 -19.16 -32.43 17.89
C ILE A 547 -18.69 -32.31 16.44
N ASP A 548 -18.17 -31.14 16.08
CA ASP A 548 -17.63 -30.84 14.77
C ASP A 548 -16.44 -29.87 14.85
N ASP A 549 -15.65 -29.76 13.77
CA ASP A 549 -14.59 -28.75 13.59
C ASP A 549 -13.63 -28.59 14.79
N VAL A 550 -13.05 -29.71 15.26
CA VAL A 550 -12.16 -29.71 16.43
C VAL A 550 -10.75 -29.28 16.01
N LYS A 551 -10.14 -28.36 16.76
CA LYS A 551 -8.81 -27.81 16.48
C LYS A 551 -8.03 -27.53 17.76
N ILE A 552 -6.73 -27.82 17.77
CA ILE A 552 -5.76 -27.33 18.75
C ILE A 552 -4.69 -26.53 18.02
N ALA A 553 -4.47 -25.31 18.45
CA ALA A 553 -3.40 -24.47 17.91
C ALA A 553 -2.75 -23.60 18.98
N ALA A 554 -1.45 -23.32 18.83
CA ALA A 554 -0.74 -22.41 19.72
C ALA A 554 -1.19 -20.98 19.51
N ASP A 555 -1.39 -20.20 20.56
CA ASP A 555 -1.84 -18.81 20.39
C ASP A 555 -0.84 -17.99 19.55
N PHE A 556 -1.33 -16.98 18.83
CA PHE A 556 -0.46 -16.08 18.08
C PHE A 556 0.54 -15.40 19.04
N PRO A 557 1.85 -15.41 18.75
CA PRO A 557 2.87 -14.83 19.62
C PRO A 557 2.85 -13.30 19.54
N VAL A 558 1.87 -12.68 20.20
CA VAL A 558 1.64 -11.23 20.15
C VAL A 558 2.79 -10.39 20.73
N ASN A 559 3.63 -10.98 21.57
CA ASN A 559 4.79 -10.29 22.12
C ASN A 559 5.83 -10.03 21.03
N GLU A 560 6.17 -8.76 20.84
CA GLU A 560 7.12 -8.28 19.83
C GLU A 560 6.63 -8.52 18.39
N ALA A 561 5.33 -8.79 18.22
CA ALA A 561 4.72 -8.88 16.91
C ALA A 561 4.56 -7.49 16.28
N THR A 562 4.72 -7.43 14.96
CA THR A 562 4.54 -6.20 14.18
C THR A 562 3.08 -6.04 13.80
N VAL A 563 2.52 -4.84 13.96
CA VAL A 563 1.26 -4.44 13.32
C VAL A 563 1.55 -3.34 12.31
N LEU A 564 0.97 -3.45 11.12
CA LEU A 564 1.14 -2.50 10.02
C LEU A 564 -0.21 -2.07 9.48
N VAL A 565 -0.33 -0.78 9.16
CA VAL A 565 -1.45 -0.22 8.42
C VAL A 565 -0.97 0.44 7.14
N ARG A 566 -1.65 0.14 6.03
CA ARG A 566 -1.54 0.84 4.75
C ARG A 566 -2.79 1.67 4.57
N VAL A 567 -2.62 2.98 4.41
CA VAL A 567 -3.72 3.91 4.19
C VAL A 567 -3.55 4.50 2.80
N LYS A 568 -4.52 4.27 1.91
CA LYS A 568 -4.61 4.93 0.60
C LYS A 568 -5.81 5.88 0.63
N GLU A 569 -5.57 7.19 0.76
CA GLU A 569 -6.64 8.17 0.57
C GLU A 569 -6.78 8.46 -0.93
N ALA A 570 -8.00 8.36 -1.44
CA ALA A 570 -8.25 8.56 -2.86
C ALA A 570 -9.69 8.97 -3.14
N ALA A 571 -9.89 9.63 -4.27
CA ALA A 571 -11.17 9.59 -4.95
C ALA A 571 -11.32 8.21 -5.63
N SER A 572 -12.52 7.83 -6.04
CA SER A 572 -12.72 6.56 -6.74
C SER A 572 -13.80 6.60 -7.79
N VAL A 573 -13.58 5.80 -8.82
CA VAL A 573 -14.55 5.48 -9.87
C VAL A 573 -14.89 4.00 -9.75
N GLU A 574 -16.15 3.69 -9.46
CA GLU A 574 -16.69 2.35 -9.68
C GLU A 574 -16.92 2.18 -11.18
N PHE A 575 -16.54 1.03 -11.74
CA PHE A 575 -16.58 0.81 -13.19
C PHE A 575 -17.05 -0.60 -13.55
N LYS A 576 -17.47 -0.76 -14.81
CA LYS A 576 -17.73 -2.06 -15.46
C LYS A 576 -17.27 -2.03 -16.92
N ASN A 577 -17.34 -3.18 -17.59
CA ASN A 577 -16.96 -3.34 -19.01
C ASN A 577 -15.53 -2.83 -19.30
N GLY A 578 -14.61 -3.01 -18.35
CA GLY A 578 -13.21 -2.64 -18.53
C GLY A 578 -12.47 -3.65 -19.40
N GLY A 579 -11.61 -3.16 -20.29
CA GLY A 579 -10.71 -3.97 -21.12
C GLY A 579 -11.01 -3.93 -22.63
N PRO A 580 -10.23 -4.66 -23.47
CA PRO A 580 -9.28 -5.70 -23.08
C PRO A 580 -7.95 -5.23 -22.49
N THR A 581 -7.55 -3.99 -22.77
CA THR A 581 -6.34 -3.38 -22.20
C THR A 581 -6.60 -2.96 -20.75
N PRO A 582 -5.76 -3.37 -19.78
CA PRO A 582 -5.87 -2.92 -18.40
C PRO A 582 -5.69 -1.42 -18.23
N ILE A 583 -6.31 -0.88 -17.20
CA ILE A 583 -5.98 0.43 -16.63
C ILE A 583 -4.94 0.18 -15.54
N GLU A 584 -3.84 0.94 -15.54
CA GLU A 584 -2.66 0.68 -14.71
C GLU A 584 -2.37 1.86 -13.75
N ASP A 585 -1.54 1.63 -12.73
CA ASP A 585 -1.08 2.69 -11.83
C ASP A 585 -0.38 3.82 -12.61
N GLY A 586 -0.65 5.08 -12.24
CA GLY A 586 -0.10 6.25 -12.92
C GLY A 586 -0.81 6.67 -14.21
N ASP A 587 -1.74 5.87 -14.73
CA ASP A 587 -2.56 6.23 -15.89
C ASP A 587 -3.34 7.52 -15.64
N LYS A 588 -3.40 8.39 -16.66
CA LYS A 588 -4.27 9.58 -16.62
C LYS A 588 -5.61 9.23 -17.25
N VAL A 589 -6.69 9.39 -16.49
CA VAL A 589 -8.04 9.06 -16.96
C VAL A 589 -8.88 10.30 -17.18
N MET A 590 -9.86 10.20 -18.08
CA MET A 590 -10.82 11.25 -18.38
C MET A 590 -12.23 10.70 -18.61
N GLY A 591 -13.25 11.34 -18.05
CA GLY A 591 -14.65 11.10 -18.39
C GLY A 591 -14.95 11.69 -19.77
N GLU A 592 -15.39 10.86 -20.72
CA GLU A 592 -15.64 11.28 -22.10
C GLU A 592 -16.69 12.40 -22.22
N THR A 593 -17.71 12.37 -21.37
CA THR A 593 -18.80 13.35 -21.41
C THR A 593 -18.52 14.55 -20.51
N THR A 594 -18.00 14.29 -19.32
CA THR A 594 -17.79 15.32 -18.29
C THR A 594 -16.49 16.10 -18.47
N GLY A 595 -15.49 15.51 -19.11
CA GLY A 595 -14.12 16.00 -19.10
C GLY A 595 -13.46 15.94 -17.71
N ALA A 596 -14.07 15.26 -16.73
CA ALA A 596 -13.45 15.05 -15.42
C ALA A 596 -12.16 14.26 -15.59
N GLN A 597 -11.11 14.59 -14.83
CA GLN A 597 -9.78 13.98 -14.96
C GLN A 597 -9.27 13.50 -13.60
N GLY A 598 -8.39 12.50 -13.62
CA GLY A 598 -7.67 12.01 -12.45
C GLY A 598 -6.45 11.19 -12.87
N THR A 599 -5.56 10.91 -11.92
CA THR A 599 -4.44 9.98 -12.09
C THR A 599 -4.71 8.73 -11.26
N VAL A 600 -4.61 7.55 -11.87
CA VAL A 600 -4.81 6.25 -11.22
C VAL A 600 -3.73 6.01 -10.18
N ARG A 601 -4.13 5.40 -9.06
CA ARG A 601 -3.26 5.07 -7.93
C ARG A 601 -3.42 3.60 -7.52
N GLY A 602 -2.35 2.82 -7.68
CA GLY A 602 -2.32 1.38 -7.51
C GLY A 602 -3.10 0.61 -8.57
N THR A 603 -2.98 -0.72 -8.53
CA THR A 603 -3.74 -1.61 -9.42
C THR A 603 -5.24 -1.47 -9.14
N PRO A 604 -6.11 -1.36 -10.18
CA PRO A 604 -7.55 -1.34 -9.98
C PRO A 604 -8.08 -2.56 -9.22
N ILE A 605 -8.96 -2.32 -8.25
CA ILE A 605 -9.53 -3.36 -7.39
C ILE A 605 -10.68 -4.04 -8.14
N LEU A 606 -10.44 -5.22 -8.71
CA LEU A 606 -11.46 -5.97 -9.44
C LEU A 606 -12.39 -6.72 -8.48
N SER A 607 -13.69 -6.52 -8.60
CA SER A 607 -14.72 -7.27 -7.87
C SER A 607 -15.31 -8.42 -8.70
N SER A 608 -15.18 -8.37 -10.03
CA SER A 608 -15.62 -9.42 -10.95
C SER A 608 -15.02 -9.25 -12.35
N GLY A 609 -15.08 -10.29 -13.16
CA GLY A 609 -14.60 -10.26 -14.55
C GLY A 609 -13.09 -10.21 -14.67
N SER A 610 -12.59 -9.96 -15.88
CA SER A 610 -11.17 -9.79 -16.16
C SER A 610 -10.96 -8.79 -17.29
N TRP A 611 -9.80 -8.13 -17.27
CA TRP A 611 -9.43 -7.18 -18.33
C TRP A 611 -9.46 -7.87 -19.69
N ALA A 612 -8.78 -9.03 -19.85
CA ALA A 612 -8.70 -9.75 -21.11
C ALA A 612 -10.06 -10.11 -21.74
N ALA A 613 -11.09 -10.34 -20.93
CA ALA A 613 -12.44 -10.65 -21.40
C ALA A 613 -13.31 -9.40 -21.67
N ALA A 614 -12.74 -8.20 -21.53
CA ALA A 614 -13.42 -6.90 -21.66
C ALA A 614 -14.68 -6.77 -20.78
N ASN A 615 -14.70 -7.47 -19.64
CA ASN A 615 -15.81 -7.48 -18.70
C ASN A 615 -15.37 -7.18 -17.27
N ALA A 616 -14.17 -6.61 -17.08
CA ALA A 616 -13.68 -6.21 -15.78
C ALA A 616 -14.64 -5.21 -15.13
N ALA A 617 -14.91 -5.41 -13.84
CA ALA A 617 -15.67 -4.48 -13.02
C ALA A 617 -15.08 -4.39 -11.62
N GLY A 618 -15.17 -3.21 -11.01
CA GLY A 618 -14.53 -2.94 -9.73
C GLY A 618 -14.36 -1.46 -9.45
N ILE A 619 -13.28 -1.11 -8.75
CA ILE A 619 -12.97 0.26 -8.33
C ILE A 619 -11.59 0.68 -8.86
N ILE A 620 -11.51 1.86 -9.47
CA ILE A 620 -10.27 2.57 -9.78
C ILE A 620 -10.11 3.68 -8.76
N THR A 621 -8.97 3.71 -8.05
CA THR A 621 -8.68 4.80 -7.12
C THR A 621 -7.86 5.89 -7.82
N LEU A 622 -8.17 7.15 -7.52
CA LEU A 622 -7.67 8.32 -8.24
C LEU A 622 -7.13 9.38 -7.27
N ASN A 623 -6.06 10.05 -7.70
CA ASN A 623 -5.60 11.31 -7.11
C ASN A 623 -5.53 12.43 -8.17
N LYS A 624 -5.13 13.64 -7.75
CA LYS A 624 -5.04 14.82 -8.64
C LYS A 624 -6.31 15.05 -9.48
N VAL A 625 -7.48 14.89 -8.83
CA VAL A 625 -8.77 14.87 -9.52
C VAL A 625 -9.27 16.29 -9.79
N THR A 626 -9.80 16.52 -10.99
CA THR A 626 -10.52 17.74 -11.37
C THR A 626 -11.86 17.38 -11.98
N GLY A 627 -12.93 18.06 -11.56
CA GLY A 627 -14.28 17.76 -12.03
C GLY A 627 -14.93 16.59 -11.28
N THR A 628 -15.99 16.02 -11.85
CA THR A 628 -16.74 14.91 -11.25
C THR A 628 -17.21 13.97 -12.35
N PHE A 629 -16.87 12.70 -12.22
CA PHE A 629 -17.29 11.66 -13.16
C PHE A 629 -18.79 11.34 -13.00
N GLN A 630 -19.45 10.98 -14.10
CA GLN A 630 -20.88 10.70 -14.16
C GLN A 630 -21.15 9.23 -14.50
N ASN A 631 -22.15 8.65 -13.86
CA ASN A 631 -22.57 7.29 -14.14
C ASN A 631 -23.01 7.14 -15.62
N GLY A 632 -22.53 6.08 -16.28
CA GLY A 632 -22.84 5.73 -17.65
C GLY A 632 -21.89 6.30 -18.70
N GLU A 633 -20.99 7.24 -18.33
CA GLU A 633 -20.01 7.76 -19.28
C GLU A 633 -18.84 6.77 -19.50
N THR A 634 -18.17 6.90 -20.66
CA THR A 634 -16.93 6.19 -20.93
C THR A 634 -15.79 6.83 -20.14
N LEU A 635 -15.06 6.02 -19.39
CA LEU A 635 -13.76 6.37 -18.83
C LEU A 635 -12.69 6.06 -19.86
N LEU A 636 -12.00 7.09 -20.34
CA LEU A 636 -10.90 7.00 -21.29
C LEU A 636 -9.57 7.04 -20.53
N VAL A 637 -8.60 6.20 -20.90
CA VAL A 637 -7.21 6.39 -20.49
C VAL A 637 -6.49 7.23 -21.55
N ILE A 638 -5.93 8.37 -21.14
CA ILE A 638 -5.20 9.26 -22.01
C ILE A 638 -3.90 8.58 -22.45
N GLY A 639 -3.74 8.43 -23.76
CA GLY A 639 -2.56 7.77 -24.30
C GLY A 639 -2.59 6.25 -24.17
N SER A 640 -3.75 5.62 -23.93
CA SER A 640 -3.94 4.16 -24.00
C SER A 640 -5.28 3.81 -24.64
N SER A 641 -5.41 2.60 -25.18
CA SER A 641 -6.70 2.07 -25.69
C SER A 641 -7.59 1.52 -24.57
N ALA A 642 -7.12 1.52 -23.33
CA ALA A 642 -7.90 1.09 -22.19
C ALA A 642 -9.11 2.01 -21.99
N THR A 643 -10.26 1.38 -21.76
CA THR A 643 -11.52 2.05 -21.48
C THR A 643 -12.33 1.25 -20.47
N ALA A 644 -13.26 1.92 -19.81
CA ALA A 644 -14.28 1.31 -18.95
C ALA A 644 -15.56 2.16 -18.98
N THR A 645 -16.65 1.65 -18.43
CA THR A 645 -17.89 2.42 -18.20
C THR A 645 -18.00 2.80 -16.73
N VAL A 646 -18.12 4.09 -16.43
CA VAL A 646 -18.32 4.61 -15.07
C VAL A 646 -19.67 4.12 -14.53
N GLN A 647 -19.70 3.61 -13.30
CA GLN A 647 -20.90 3.20 -12.56
C GLN A 647 -21.18 4.11 -11.35
N GLY A 648 -20.13 4.66 -10.74
CA GLY A 648 -20.24 5.53 -9.59
C GLY A 648 -18.96 6.33 -9.37
N TYR A 649 -19.08 7.42 -8.65
CA TYR A 649 -17.94 8.25 -8.26
C TYR A 649 -18.03 8.61 -6.79
N ARG A 650 -16.91 8.54 -6.09
CA ARG A 650 -16.75 9.03 -4.72
C ARG A 650 -15.57 9.98 -4.69
N GLY A 651 -15.75 11.15 -4.08
CA GLY A 651 -14.75 12.22 -4.15
C GLY A 651 -13.56 12.03 -3.21
N ARG A 652 -13.72 11.25 -2.14
CA ARG A 652 -12.68 11.02 -1.13
C ARG A 652 -13.09 9.92 -0.15
N ASP A 653 -12.24 8.92 -0.01
CA ASP A 653 -12.31 7.88 1.00
C ASP A 653 -10.89 7.44 1.39
N ASP A 654 -10.75 6.86 2.58
CA ASP A 654 -9.60 6.05 2.96
C ASP A 654 -9.87 4.58 2.61
N TYR A 655 -8.93 3.97 1.90
CA TYR A 655 -8.84 2.54 1.64
C TYR A 655 -7.74 1.97 2.53
N ILE A 656 -8.14 1.20 3.53
CA ILE A 656 -7.29 0.71 4.61
C ILE A 656 -7.06 -0.78 4.43
N LYS A 657 -5.79 -1.17 4.34
CA LYS A 657 -5.33 -2.55 4.50
C LYS A 657 -4.52 -2.63 5.80
N ALA A 658 -4.52 -3.79 6.44
CA ALA A 658 -3.75 -4.01 7.64
C ALA A 658 -3.04 -5.37 7.57
N TYR A 659 -1.91 -5.45 8.26
CA TYR A 659 -1.02 -6.61 8.21
C TYR A 659 -0.47 -6.88 9.60
N TYR A 660 -0.06 -8.13 9.83
CA TYR A 660 0.68 -8.49 11.03
C TYR A 660 1.89 -9.37 10.68
N GLY A 661 2.98 -9.15 11.42
CA GLY A 661 4.21 -9.92 11.32
C GLY A 661 4.53 -10.58 12.66
N ASP A 662 5.23 -11.71 12.59
CA ASP A 662 5.70 -12.47 13.75
C ASP A 662 7.21 -12.27 13.88
N LEU A 663 7.71 -12.07 15.10
CA LEU A 663 9.14 -11.95 15.41
C LEU A 663 9.96 -13.09 14.79
N SER A 664 9.47 -14.31 14.91
CA SER A 664 10.21 -15.54 14.57
C SER A 664 9.85 -16.15 13.21
N GLY A 665 8.78 -15.65 12.59
CA GLY A 665 8.22 -16.25 11.38
C GLY A 665 7.58 -17.60 11.67
N TYR A 666 7.08 -18.27 10.62
CA TYR A 666 6.50 -19.60 10.75
C TYR A 666 6.54 -20.32 9.40
N GLY A 667 6.67 -21.64 9.39
CA GLY A 667 6.61 -22.43 8.15
C GLY A 667 7.67 -22.03 7.11
N THR A 668 7.35 -22.23 5.83
CA THR A 668 8.20 -21.85 4.68
C THR A 668 7.57 -20.67 3.96
N ALA A 669 8.26 -19.53 3.96
CA ALA A 669 7.84 -18.32 3.25
C ALA A 669 7.51 -18.60 1.78
N ASN A 670 6.47 -17.94 1.26
CA ASN A 670 5.97 -18.19 -0.09
C ASN A 670 5.28 -16.95 -0.69
N ALA A 671 4.55 -17.10 -1.80
CA ALA A 671 3.91 -15.98 -2.50
C ALA A 671 2.44 -15.74 -2.08
N ASN A 672 1.95 -16.42 -1.04
CA ASN A 672 0.58 -16.31 -0.57
C ASN A 672 0.50 -15.36 0.65
N PRO A 673 0.00 -14.12 0.47
CA PRO A 673 -0.04 -13.14 1.55
C PRO A 673 -1.05 -13.48 2.66
N PHE A 674 -1.92 -14.48 2.45
CA PHE A 674 -3.04 -14.79 3.35
C PHE A 674 -2.75 -15.94 4.30
N ASP A 675 -1.66 -16.66 4.10
CA ASP A 675 -1.25 -17.70 5.03
C ASP A 675 -0.30 -17.16 6.10
N TYR A 676 0.21 -18.05 6.95
CA TYR A 676 1.08 -17.64 8.06
C TYR A 676 2.49 -18.19 7.84
N SER A 677 2.76 -18.85 6.72
CA SER A 677 4.06 -19.38 6.38
C SER A 677 4.87 -18.22 5.82
N LYS A 678 5.73 -17.62 6.64
CA LYS A 678 6.33 -16.31 6.41
C LYS A 678 7.69 -16.19 7.09
N CYS A 679 8.52 -15.28 6.62
CA CYS A 679 9.77 -14.86 7.26
C CYS A 679 9.50 -14.21 8.63
N GLY A 680 10.50 -14.26 9.51
CA GLY A 680 10.46 -13.55 10.79
C GLY A 680 10.72 -12.07 10.62
N ASN A 681 10.10 -11.25 11.47
CA ASN A 681 10.25 -9.80 11.52
C ASN A 681 10.93 -9.39 12.85
N PRO A 682 12.25 -9.62 12.99
CA PRO A 682 12.97 -9.43 14.24
C PRO A 682 13.11 -7.95 14.62
N ARG A 683 13.35 -7.69 15.91
CA ARG A 683 13.70 -6.33 16.38
C ARG A 683 14.98 -5.81 15.71
N GLY A 684 15.04 -4.50 15.46
CA GLY A 684 16.12 -3.81 14.76
C GLY A 684 16.01 -3.83 13.23
N GLU A 685 15.03 -4.53 12.67
CA GLU A 685 14.79 -4.60 11.22
C GLU A 685 13.43 -4.04 10.83
N VAL A 686 13.35 -3.44 9.64
CA VAL A 686 12.12 -2.98 9.01
C VAL A 686 11.96 -3.69 7.69
N HIS A 687 10.79 -4.31 7.51
CA HIS A 687 10.38 -4.96 6.27
C HIS A 687 9.05 -4.38 5.83
N TRP A 688 8.77 -4.33 4.53
CA TRP A 688 7.50 -3.82 4.01
C TRP A 688 6.80 -4.88 3.16
N PRO A 689 5.47 -5.05 3.30
CA PRO A 689 4.72 -5.87 2.36
C PRO A 689 4.74 -5.21 0.98
N PRO A 690 4.78 -6.01 -0.11
CA PRO A 690 4.59 -5.52 -1.47
C PRO A 690 3.37 -4.61 -1.61
N ASP A 691 3.44 -3.65 -2.55
CA ASP A 691 2.33 -2.72 -2.79
C ASP A 691 1.10 -3.44 -3.36
N GLU A 692 1.36 -4.41 -4.25
CA GLU A 692 0.39 -5.23 -4.95
C GLU A 692 0.60 -6.73 -4.63
N VAL A 693 -0.46 -7.53 -4.70
CA VAL A 693 -0.43 -8.93 -4.24
C VAL A 693 0.37 -9.83 -5.16
N GLU A 694 0.38 -9.53 -6.46
CA GLU A 694 1.13 -10.22 -7.49
C GLU A 694 2.66 -10.16 -7.30
N ASP A 695 3.15 -9.19 -6.52
CA ASP A 695 4.57 -8.99 -6.25
C ASP A 695 5.08 -9.78 -5.02
N TRP A 696 4.19 -10.53 -4.35
CA TRP A 696 4.57 -11.37 -3.22
C TRP A 696 5.45 -12.54 -3.67
N ALA A 697 6.54 -12.75 -2.94
CA ALA A 697 7.53 -13.77 -3.21
C ALA A 697 8.16 -14.28 -1.90
N PRO A 698 8.74 -15.50 -1.90
CA PRO A 698 9.30 -16.09 -0.67
C PRO A 698 10.33 -15.22 0.07
N ASP A 699 11.03 -14.32 -0.61
CA ASP A 699 12.07 -13.44 -0.05
C ASP A 699 11.54 -12.11 0.51
N ASN A 700 10.28 -11.75 0.24
CA ASN A 700 9.62 -10.55 0.75
C ASN A 700 8.38 -10.83 1.62
N ASP A 701 8.14 -12.09 1.95
CA ASP A 701 6.97 -12.56 2.69
C ASP A 701 7.15 -12.48 4.21
N TYR A 702 7.18 -11.26 4.75
CA TYR A 702 7.35 -10.98 6.19
C TYR A 702 6.02 -10.76 6.94
N PHE A 703 4.91 -10.66 6.21
CA PHE A 703 3.61 -10.23 6.76
C PHE A 703 2.48 -11.10 6.25
N THR A 704 1.47 -11.29 7.10
CA THR A 704 0.15 -11.75 6.66
C THR A 704 -0.75 -10.53 6.39
N LEU A 705 -1.32 -10.45 5.19
CA LEU A 705 -2.41 -9.51 4.84
C LEU A 705 -3.69 -9.96 5.55
N ILE A 706 -4.26 -9.08 6.37
CA ILE A 706 -5.48 -9.38 7.12
C ILE A 706 -6.65 -9.56 6.16
N GLN A 707 -7.30 -10.72 6.27
CA GLN A 707 -8.68 -10.92 5.82
C GLN A 707 -9.60 -10.73 7.02
N TRP A 708 -10.38 -9.65 7.03
CA TRP A 708 -11.27 -9.29 8.12
C TRP A 708 -12.37 -10.34 8.30
N ASP A 709 -12.57 -10.79 9.54
CA ASP A 709 -13.59 -11.80 9.85
C ASP A 709 -14.98 -11.17 9.96
N ALA A 710 -15.04 -9.91 10.41
CA ALA A 710 -16.27 -9.13 10.48
C ALA A 710 -16.03 -7.63 10.40
N ILE A 711 -17.07 -6.90 9.98
CA ILE A 711 -17.16 -5.43 10.02
C ILE A 711 -18.36 -4.98 10.86
N ASN A 712 -18.28 -3.78 11.41
CA ASN A 712 -19.37 -3.18 12.17
C ASN A 712 -20.39 -2.52 11.23
N THR A 713 -21.36 -3.29 10.77
CA THR A 713 -22.39 -2.81 9.82
C THR A 713 -23.30 -1.71 10.38
N SER A 714 -23.25 -1.44 11.70
CA SER A 714 -23.94 -0.29 12.30
C SER A 714 -23.23 1.05 12.02
N VAL A 715 -21.97 1.03 11.56
CA VAL A 715 -21.19 2.22 11.22
C VAL A 715 -21.39 2.54 9.74
N GLY A 716 -22.28 3.49 9.41
CA GLY A 716 -22.61 3.79 8.01
C GLY A 716 -21.46 4.27 7.12
N SER A 717 -20.34 4.72 7.70
CA SER A 717 -19.13 5.11 6.95
C SER A 717 -18.26 3.91 6.55
N VAL A 718 -18.37 2.75 7.22
CA VAL A 718 -17.49 1.60 6.96
C VAL A 718 -18.08 0.67 5.90
N ALA A 719 -17.24 0.20 4.99
CA ALA A 719 -17.60 -0.83 4.03
C ALA A 719 -16.41 -1.78 3.80
N LEU A 720 -16.70 -3.08 3.65
CA LEU A 720 -15.75 -4.06 3.15
C LEU A 720 -15.79 -4.03 1.63
N ILE A 721 -14.65 -3.77 0.98
CA ILE A 721 -14.57 -3.70 -0.49
C ILE A 721 -14.34 -5.10 -1.06
N PRO A 722 -15.23 -5.60 -1.94
CA PRO A 722 -15.00 -6.86 -2.62
C PRO A 722 -13.79 -6.78 -3.55
N SER A 723 -12.92 -7.78 -3.48
CA SER A 723 -11.77 -7.95 -4.37
C SER A 723 -11.58 -9.42 -4.71
N LEU A 724 -11.27 -9.72 -5.97
CA LEU A 724 -10.95 -11.06 -6.44
C LEU A 724 -9.57 -11.52 -5.96
N SER A 725 -8.59 -10.61 -5.94
CA SER A 725 -7.22 -10.89 -5.50
C SER A 725 -7.04 -10.74 -4.00
N GLU A 726 -7.87 -9.91 -3.35
CA GLU A 726 -7.74 -9.52 -1.93
C GLU A 726 -9.05 -9.72 -1.15
N PRO A 727 -9.62 -10.94 -1.13
CA PRO A 727 -10.91 -11.17 -0.54
C PRO A 727 -10.92 -10.80 0.95
N ASN A 728 -11.88 -9.96 1.32
CA ASN A 728 -12.11 -9.45 2.68
C ASN A 728 -10.94 -8.64 3.30
N ALA A 729 -10.04 -8.06 2.51
CA ALA A 729 -8.87 -7.36 3.06
C ALA A 729 -9.03 -5.82 3.19
N ILE A 730 -9.85 -5.22 2.32
CA ILE A 730 -9.87 -3.77 2.12
C ILE A 730 -11.07 -3.15 2.82
N ILE A 731 -10.82 -2.26 3.79
CA ILE A 731 -11.85 -1.44 4.44
C ILE A 731 -11.89 -0.07 3.79
N ARG A 732 -13.06 0.39 3.38
CA ARG A 732 -13.31 1.78 2.95
C ARG A 732 -14.03 2.54 4.06
N THR A 733 -13.56 3.74 4.37
CA THR A 733 -14.25 4.69 5.26
C THR A 733 -13.93 6.14 4.87
N ASN A 734 -14.74 7.09 5.29
CA ASN A 734 -14.53 8.52 5.06
C ASN A 734 -14.92 9.37 6.28
N ALA A 735 -14.99 8.77 7.47
CA ALA A 735 -15.37 9.48 8.70
C ALA A 735 -14.35 10.55 9.10
N ILE A 736 -13.07 10.29 8.85
CA ILE A 736 -11.93 11.16 9.12
C ILE A 736 -11.07 11.11 7.86
N THR A 737 -10.74 12.27 7.30
CA THR A 737 -9.94 12.40 6.06
C THR A 737 -8.98 13.58 6.20
N THR A 738 -7.96 13.65 5.35
CA THR A 738 -7.08 14.82 5.35
C THR A 738 -7.78 16.04 4.69
N PRO A 739 -7.33 17.27 4.97
CA PRO A 739 -7.91 18.47 4.38
C PRO A 739 -7.87 18.44 2.84
N SER A 740 -9.00 18.71 2.18
CA SER A 740 -9.08 18.73 0.72
C SER A 740 -8.32 19.88 0.03
N SER A 741 -7.77 20.81 0.81
CA SER A 741 -6.96 21.94 0.34
C SER A 741 -6.11 22.52 1.47
N GLY A 742 -5.19 23.42 1.12
CA GLY A 742 -4.40 24.16 2.09
C GLY A 742 -3.21 23.37 2.67
N THR A 743 -2.66 23.89 3.77
CA THR A 743 -1.49 23.31 4.43
C THR A 743 -1.93 22.19 5.36
N PHE A 744 -1.24 21.05 5.28
CA PHE A 744 -1.43 19.93 6.21
C PHE A 744 -0.37 19.99 7.32
N ASP A 745 -0.84 20.20 8.54
CA ASP A 745 -0.01 20.40 9.74
C ASP A 745 -0.64 19.79 11.00
N TRP A 746 -1.40 18.73 10.81
CA TRP A 746 -1.96 18.00 11.94
C TRP A 746 -0.92 16.99 12.41
N PRO A 747 -1.03 16.52 13.66
CA PRO A 747 -0.57 15.17 13.95
C PRO A 747 -1.21 14.23 12.90
N GLU A 748 -0.58 13.11 12.62
CA GLU A 748 -1.12 12.17 11.62
C GLU A 748 -1.01 10.74 12.13
N LEU A 749 0.10 10.47 12.82
CA LEU A 749 0.44 9.17 13.39
C LEU A 749 0.74 9.31 14.87
N GLY A 750 0.44 8.26 15.62
CA GLY A 750 0.81 8.13 17.02
C GLY A 750 0.78 6.68 17.48
N LEU A 751 1.32 6.44 18.66
CA LEU A 751 1.31 5.15 19.33
C LEU A 751 0.38 5.25 20.53
N HIS A 752 -0.53 4.28 20.66
CA HIS A 752 -1.55 4.30 21.69
C HIS A 752 -1.60 2.99 22.45
N THR A 753 -2.05 3.08 23.69
CA THR A 753 -2.54 1.94 24.46
C THR A 753 -3.87 2.26 25.13
N PHE A 754 -4.69 1.24 25.34
CA PHE A 754 -5.86 1.30 26.22
C PHE A 754 -5.81 0.15 27.22
N GLY A 755 -6.43 0.36 28.38
CA GLY A 755 -6.51 -0.61 29.45
C GLY A 755 -5.52 -0.39 30.59
N THR A 756 -5.88 -0.91 31.75
CA THR A 756 -5.13 -0.87 33.01
C THR A 756 -3.76 -1.53 32.90
N ASN A 757 -3.59 -2.51 32.01
CA ASN A 757 -2.32 -3.18 31.76
C ASN A 757 -1.42 -2.46 30.75
N SER A 758 -1.77 -1.24 30.31
CA SER A 758 -0.97 -0.45 29.37
C SER A 758 0.51 -0.29 29.78
N THR A 759 0.80 -0.23 31.08
CA THR A 759 2.18 -0.13 31.59
C THR A 759 3.02 -1.39 31.32
N ASN A 760 2.42 -2.49 30.88
CA ASN A 760 3.14 -3.68 30.40
C ASN A 760 3.58 -3.53 28.95
N VAL A 761 3.01 -2.62 28.18
CA VAL A 761 3.33 -2.42 26.76
C VAL A 761 4.63 -1.63 26.57
N TYR A 762 5.38 -1.97 25.53
CA TYR A 762 6.40 -1.13 24.93
C TYR A 762 6.26 -1.19 23.40
N PHE A 763 6.73 -0.16 22.72
CA PHE A 763 6.79 -0.09 21.27
C PHE A 763 8.24 -0.07 20.81
N ASP A 764 8.49 -0.70 19.67
CA ASP A 764 9.81 -0.68 19.06
C ASP A 764 9.72 -0.69 17.53
N ASP A 765 10.81 -0.33 16.86
CA ASP A 765 10.95 -0.25 15.41
C ASP A 765 9.73 0.40 14.74
N PHE A 766 9.35 1.59 15.20
CA PHE A 766 8.32 2.33 14.50
C PHE A 766 8.87 2.73 13.13
N ALA A 767 8.13 2.45 12.06
CA ALA A 767 8.53 2.85 10.72
C ALA A 767 7.37 3.45 9.95
N LEU A 768 7.70 4.40 9.07
CA LEU A 768 6.79 5.13 8.21
C LEU A 768 7.38 5.21 6.81
N GLN A 769 6.59 4.91 5.78
CA GLN A 769 6.97 5.18 4.39
C GLN A 769 5.85 5.88 3.63
N ALA A 770 6.22 6.82 2.75
CA ALA A 770 5.28 7.50 1.86
C ALA A 770 5.98 7.94 0.56
N GLU A 771 5.20 8.18 -0.49
CA GLU A 771 5.70 8.87 -1.68
C GLU A 771 5.89 10.37 -1.38
N VAL A 772 7.14 10.82 -1.33
CA VAL A 772 7.50 12.20 -1.02
C VAL A 772 8.17 12.84 -2.24
N PRO A 773 7.81 14.09 -2.59
CA PRO A 773 8.48 14.79 -3.69
C PRO A 773 9.94 15.11 -3.35
N ILE A 774 10.87 14.76 -4.24
CA ILE A 774 12.33 14.92 -4.05
C ILE A 774 12.76 16.40 -4.00
N SER A 775 12.07 17.28 -4.73
CA SER A 775 12.31 18.72 -4.66
C SER A 775 11.00 19.52 -4.58
N PRO A 776 10.90 20.55 -3.72
CA PRO A 776 9.73 21.44 -3.68
C PRO A 776 9.71 22.43 -4.86
N GLU A 777 10.85 22.69 -5.48
CA GLU A 777 11.02 23.61 -6.61
C GLU A 777 11.62 22.86 -7.81
N PRO A 778 11.38 23.33 -9.05
CA PRO A 778 12.02 22.75 -10.22
C PRO A 778 13.55 22.75 -10.09
N ILE A 779 14.19 21.63 -10.46
CA ILE A 779 15.65 21.55 -10.48
C ILE A 779 16.17 22.22 -11.76
N HIS A 780 17.08 23.18 -11.60
CA HIS A 780 17.68 23.92 -12.71
C HIS A 780 19.14 23.51 -12.89
N LEU A 781 19.42 22.81 -13.99
CA LEU A 781 20.80 22.54 -14.40
C LEU A 781 21.38 23.72 -15.18
N PRO A 782 22.67 24.06 -14.96
CA PRO A 782 23.32 25.10 -15.74
C PRO A 782 23.41 24.69 -17.21
N PRO A 783 23.25 25.63 -18.16
CA PRO A 783 23.46 25.33 -19.57
C PRO A 783 24.96 25.11 -19.87
N ILE A 784 25.25 24.34 -20.91
CA ILE A 784 26.60 24.30 -21.51
C ILE A 784 26.62 25.24 -22.71
N GLN A 785 27.70 26.03 -22.82
CA GLN A 785 27.94 27.02 -23.87
C GLN A 785 28.99 26.51 -24.87
N GLU A 786 28.71 26.64 -26.17
CA GLU A 786 29.66 26.43 -27.28
C GLU A 786 29.88 27.70 -28.13
#